data_AF-A0A1C5XTP4-F1
#
_entry.id   AF-A0A1C5XTP4-F1
#
_cell.length_a   1.000
_cell.length_b   1.000
_cell.length_c   1.000
_cell.angle_alpha   90.00
_cell.angle_beta   90.00
_cell.angle_gamma   90.00
#
_symmetry.space_group_name_H-M   'P 1'
#
loop_
_entity.id
_entity.type
_entity.pdbx_description
1 polymer ?
#
loop_
_entity_poly.entity_id
_entity_poly.type
_entity_poly.pdbx_seq_one_letter_code
_entity_poly.pdbx_strand_id
1 'polypeptide(L)'
;MKKNNKGSSLITVVIVLAVIFTMGTAIIGLLNVNYRIRVKENRRLQNLYASEAGIDVTYNIIANTFEYAVDEAYKKVQSDIDISEEQKNEKFKEEFKAFISNKYNSNSDNSSMYDEFKNNITNTRYIKSINSDGIRQYEEVIFDFYKSNSELNKPILIVEDTSNLDDKNNKYTLDVVSEFYTNDSTGENKRIIKLTYDVKIPEYDDVVPSISDKESLKVELQDKSIVTDGNIVFNSGVSIQGNIFALGSKESNDLELSKKYIGGIKVSNEYKNDSNTVSIKGDISTAKTFNLVKNTNVNIDGNLYAGNIYIGNGESNVFEGHNNNLKIVSSTLSNQVITNNDLVINSTGSEISIDNFYGINDLTDKTDSNAIKTSSSIIVNNNPNETTEYSNLTINNEAYIMGTAYINVKNGEDYYQTGESTAVKGNYVAYTIPLDNEKFNNVEFEYYDILQLVERYSGSDSKLSGTQKSEYFEKFAKNNKALLTHGGINFLNPNKVSAIGAIVYNKGNEVEVLKASYALEDKHIIDSKKADYAKNVFGIGSEVDYSIGTQKTVEGLIKNHDKSYVSVEEEDNQGLEDIAIIDLWSNESNKNIVITTEGGKGKITIDNSNSYYYKDENINAVIVTDSPIEIKGEVNFKGTIISTSDITFNKGKTSKTNIVYDKNIVDKIISDNYSAFESSGVLEATNSQDSTTETNIEYAYDIKRYISSRNWKLEK
;
A
#
# COMPACT_ATOMS: atom_id res chain seq x y z
N MET A 1 19.87 115.03 -11.36
CA MET A 1 20.00 113.99 -12.41
C MET A 1 19.15 112.80 -12.05
N LYS A 2 18.43 112.25 -13.04
CA LYS A 2 17.56 111.08 -12.96
C LYS A 2 18.22 109.90 -12.22
N LYS A 3 17.43 109.24 -11.35
CA LYS A 3 17.72 107.97 -10.67
C LYS A 3 18.48 107.00 -11.59
N ASN A 4 19.69 106.64 -11.21
CA ASN A 4 20.26 105.37 -11.64
C ASN A 4 20.12 104.38 -10.48
N ASN A 5 18.91 103.85 -10.29
CA ASN A 5 18.64 102.71 -9.40
C ASN A 5 19.34 101.41 -9.88
N LYS A 6 20.24 101.47 -10.87
CA LYS A 6 20.99 100.34 -11.41
C LYS A 6 21.89 99.67 -10.34
N GLY A 7 22.39 100.44 -9.37
CA GLY A 7 23.13 99.90 -8.21
C GLY A 7 22.22 99.22 -7.17
N SER A 8 21.01 99.75 -6.96
CA SER A 8 20.03 99.14 -6.04
C SER A 8 19.56 97.78 -6.56
N SER A 9 19.31 97.63 -7.86
CA SER A 9 18.99 96.33 -8.45
C SER A 9 20.14 95.32 -8.31
N LEU A 10 21.40 95.75 -8.49
CA LEU A 10 22.57 94.89 -8.31
C LEU A 10 22.73 94.43 -6.84
N ILE A 11 22.58 95.35 -5.88
CA ILE A 11 22.63 95.04 -4.45
C ILE A 11 21.51 94.09 -4.06
N THR A 12 20.28 94.30 -4.54
CA THR A 12 19.16 93.38 -4.31
C THR A 12 19.45 92.00 -4.90
N VAL A 13 20.01 91.89 -6.10
CA VAL A 13 20.41 90.61 -6.70
C VAL A 13 21.48 89.90 -5.88
N VAL A 14 22.50 90.62 -5.39
CA VAL A 14 23.55 90.05 -4.53
C VAL A 14 22.98 89.55 -3.20
N ILE A 15 22.09 90.31 -2.57
CA ILE A 15 21.43 89.91 -1.31
C ILE A 15 20.55 88.66 -1.56
N VAL A 16 19.75 88.65 -2.63
CA VAL A 16 18.92 87.50 -2.99
C VAL A 16 19.80 86.26 -3.28
N LEU A 17 20.91 86.42 -4.01
CA LEU A 17 21.87 85.34 -4.25
C LEU A 17 22.49 84.82 -2.94
N ALA A 18 22.92 85.71 -2.04
CA ALA A 18 23.50 85.32 -0.76
C ALA A 18 22.50 84.53 0.11
N VAL A 19 21.24 84.95 0.13
CA VAL A 19 20.16 84.22 0.81
C VAL A 19 19.93 82.85 0.16
N ILE A 20 19.85 82.77 -1.18
CA ILE A 20 19.69 81.50 -1.91
C ILE A 20 20.87 80.56 -1.66
N PHE A 21 22.11 81.05 -1.68
CA PHE A 21 23.30 80.24 -1.40
C PHE A 21 23.33 79.73 0.05
N THR A 22 23.01 80.59 1.01
CA THR A 22 22.96 80.20 2.43
C THR A 22 21.88 79.15 2.67
N MET A 23 20.69 79.38 2.12
CA MET A 23 19.55 78.47 2.23
C MET A 23 19.81 77.14 1.48
N GLY A 24 20.40 77.20 0.28
CA GLY A 24 20.81 76.03 -0.49
C GLY A 24 21.85 75.18 0.24
N THR A 25 22.86 75.82 0.84
CA THR A 25 23.88 75.12 1.64
C THR A 25 23.28 74.50 2.90
N ALA A 26 22.37 75.20 3.57
CA ALA A 26 21.65 74.67 4.74
C ALA A 26 20.79 73.44 4.38
N ILE A 27 20.07 73.49 3.25
CA ILE A 27 19.27 72.36 2.75
C ILE A 27 20.18 71.16 2.42
N ILE A 28 21.31 71.37 1.72
CA ILE A 28 22.27 70.29 1.42
C ILE A 28 22.87 69.71 2.71
N GLY A 29 23.19 70.55 3.69
CA GLY A 29 23.65 70.11 5.01
C GLY A 29 22.63 69.21 5.71
N LEU A 30 21.35 69.62 5.74
CA LEU A 30 20.26 68.83 6.32
C LEU A 30 20.03 67.51 5.56
N LEU A 31 20.10 67.53 4.23
CA LEU A 31 20.02 66.33 3.39
C LEU A 31 21.16 65.35 3.67
N ASN A 32 22.39 65.84 3.86
CA ASN A 32 23.55 65.01 4.19
C ASN A 32 23.41 64.38 5.59
N VAL A 33 22.95 65.15 6.58
CA VAL A 33 22.65 64.62 7.93
C VAL A 33 21.55 63.56 7.87
N ASN A 34 20.44 63.83 7.19
CA ASN A 34 19.34 62.88 7.03
C ASN A 34 19.80 61.61 6.28
N TYR A 35 20.62 61.75 5.25
CA TYR A 35 21.21 60.61 4.54
C TYR A 35 22.07 59.77 5.47
N ARG A 36 22.97 60.38 6.25
CA ARG A 36 23.82 59.67 7.23
C ARG A 36 22.99 58.96 8.31
N ILE A 37 21.94 59.59 8.82
CA ILE A 37 21.02 58.96 9.80
C ILE A 37 20.34 57.74 9.18
N ARG A 38 19.80 57.85 7.95
CA ARG A 38 19.16 56.73 7.26
C ARG A 38 20.13 55.58 6.97
N VAL A 39 21.35 55.89 6.53
CA VAL A 39 22.39 54.88 6.30
C VAL A 39 22.73 54.18 7.61
N LYS A 40 22.95 54.92 8.70
CA LYS A 40 23.24 54.36 10.02
C LYS A 40 22.11 53.46 10.54
N GLU A 41 20.86 53.86 10.33
CA GLU A 41 19.68 53.09 10.74
C GLU A 41 19.53 51.81 9.91
N ASN A 42 19.72 51.90 8.59
CA ASN A 42 19.71 50.72 7.71
C ASN A 42 20.83 49.73 8.09
N ARG A 43 22.04 50.22 8.40
CA ARG A 43 23.15 49.39 8.88
C ARG A 43 22.85 48.76 10.24
N ARG A 44 22.23 49.53 11.14
CA ARG A 44 21.80 49.03 12.44
C ARG A 44 20.82 47.85 12.28
N LEU A 45 19.85 47.96 11.38
CA LEU A 45 18.88 46.89 11.09
C LEU A 45 19.57 45.70 10.43
N GLN A 46 20.42 45.95 9.43
CA GLN A 46 21.15 44.90 8.74
C GLN A 46 22.03 44.08 9.71
N ASN A 47 22.76 44.75 10.60
CA ASN A 47 23.63 44.07 11.56
C ASN A 47 22.82 43.35 12.64
N LEU A 48 21.64 43.86 13.00
CA LEU A 48 20.73 43.15 13.90
C LEU A 48 20.27 41.85 13.24
N TYR A 49 19.81 41.88 11.99
CA TYR A 49 19.42 40.68 11.25
C TYR A 49 20.59 39.71 11.05
N ALA A 50 21.81 40.20 10.84
CA ALA A 50 22.99 39.34 10.74
C ALA A 50 23.34 38.67 12.08
N SER A 51 23.20 39.38 13.20
CA SER A 51 23.32 38.78 14.53
C SER A 51 22.20 37.79 14.83
N GLU A 52 20.95 38.06 14.44
CA GLU A 52 19.81 37.14 14.58
C GLU A 52 20.04 35.87 13.75
N ALA A 53 20.52 36.00 12.51
CA ALA A 53 20.86 34.87 11.67
C ALA A 53 21.94 33.96 12.32
N GLY A 54 22.88 34.53 13.08
CA GLY A 54 23.85 33.74 13.85
C GLY A 54 23.19 32.89 14.95
N ILE A 55 22.14 33.40 15.59
CA ILE A 55 21.34 32.65 16.57
C ILE A 55 20.51 31.56 15.87
N ASP A 56 19.87 31.86 14.74
CA ASP A 56 19.11 30.85 13.97
C ASP A 56 20.02 29.70 13.49
N VAL A 57 21.21 30.04 13.00
CA VAL A 57 22.23 29.04 12.63
C VAL A 57 22.69 28.23 13.83
N THR A 58 22.82 28.85 15.00
CA THR A 58 23.17 28.15 16.25
C THR A 58 22.15 27.06 16.56
N TYR A 59 20.85 27.34 16.45
CA TYR A 59 19.81 26.32 16.63
C TYR A 59 20.01 25.13 15.68
N ASN A 60 20.27 25.38 14.40
CA ASN A 60 20.51 24.33 13.41
C ASN A 60 21.76 23.50 13.73
N ILE A 61 22.85 24.15 14.19
CA ILE A 61 24.07 23.44 14.62
C ILE A 61 23.78 22.53 15.82
N ILE A 62 23.01 23.02 16.81
CA ILE A 62 22.60 22.24 17.98
C ILE A 62 21.72 21.07 17.54
N ALA A 63 20.74 21.30 16.67
CA ALA A 63 19.84 20.27 16.15
C ALA A 63 20.60 19.13 15.45
N ASN A 64 21.49 19.46 14.49
CA ASN A 64 22.30 18.45 13.82
C ASN A 64 23.20 17.68 14.81
N THR A 65 23.84 18.40 15.73
CA THR A 65 24.71 17.74 16.74
C THR A 65 23.90 16.81 17.65
N PHE A 66 22.66 17.19 17.98
CA PHE A 66 21.73 16.38 18.77
C PHE A 66 21.32 15.10 18.03
N GLU A 67 20.97 15.19 16.75
CA GLU A 67 20.59 14.04 15.92
C GLU A 67 21.72 13.00 15.83
N TYR A 68 22.95 13.44 15.58
CA TYR A 68 24.11 12.54 15.57
C TYR A 68 24.42 11.93 16.95
N ALA A 69 24.20 12.68 18.03
CA ALA A 69 24.39 12.17 19.38
C ALA A 69 23.34 11.10 19.73
N VAL A 70 22.09 11.29 19.30
CA VAL A 70 21.04 10.29 19.39
C VAL A 70 21.43 9.01 18.63
N ASP A 71 21.86 9.15 17.38
CA ASP A 71 22.18 8.01 16.52
C ASP A 71 23.31 7.14 17.06
N GLU A 72 24.40 7.76 17.47
CA GLU A 72 25.53 7.04 18.07
C GLU A 72 25.17 6.39 19.41
N ALA A 73 24.37 7.05 20.24
CA ALA A 73 23.91 6.48 21.50
C ALA A 73 22.99 5.27 21.25
N TYR A 74 22.07 5.39 20.29
CA TYR A 74 21.14 4.32 19.93
C TYR A 74 21.85 3.08 19.38
N LYS A 75 22.80 3.26 18.44
CA LYS A 75 23.62 2.17 17.87
C LYS A 75 24.39 1.39 18.93
N LYS A 76 24.95 2.07 19.92
CA LYS A 76 25.72 1.44 21.01
C LYS A 76 24.85 0.73 22.04
N VAL A 77 23.61 1.16 22.23
CA VAL A 77 22.65 0.42 23.06
C VAL A 77 22.23 -0.86 22.35
N GLN A 78 21.96 -0.80 21.04
CA GLN A 78 21.60 -1.98 20.24
C GLN A 78 22.72 -3.03 20.12
N SER A 79 23.99 -2.64 20.20
CA SER A 79 25.10 -3.60 20.13
C SER A 79 25.22 -4.52 21.35
N ASP A 80 24.56 -4.18 22.46
CA ASP A 80 24.61 -4.95 23.70
C ASP A 80 23.32 -5.76 23.86
N ILE A 81 23.44 -7.08 23.69
CA ILE A 81 22.31 -8.01 23.58
C ILE A 81 21.68 -8.36 24.96
N ASP A 82 22.30 -7.96 26.08
CA ASP A 82 22.01 -8.46 27.44
C ASP A 82 21.59 -7.38 28.48
N ILE A 83 20.94 -6.28 28.06
CA ILE A 83 20.54 -5.16 28.95
C ILE A 83 19.01 -5.02 29.11
N SER A 84 18.54 -4.83 30.35
CA SER A 84 17.12 -4.58 30.66
C SER A 84 16.66 -3.18 30.22
N GLU A 85 15.35 -2.91 30.15
CA GLU A 85 14.80 -1.60 29.72
C GLU A 85 15.33 -0.40 30.53
N GLU A 86 15.36 -0.52 31.86
CA GLU A 86 15.94 0.54 32.71
C GLU A 86 17.43 0.76 32.40
N GLN A 87 18.17 -0.32 32.10
CA GLN A 87 19.59 -0.25 31.74
C GLN A 87 19.81 0.29 30.32
N LYS A 88 18.90 0.03 29.37
CA LYS A 88 18.95 0.60 28.01
C LYS A 88 18.87 2.11 28.06
N ASN A 89 17.92 2.65 28.83
CA ASN A 89 17.75 4.09 28.96
C ASN A 89 18.89 4.77 29.71
N GLU A 90 19.41 4.16 30.78
CA GLU A 90 20.60 4.66 31.48
C GLU A 90 21.81 4.69 30.54
N LYS A 91 22.08 3.57 29.85
CA LYS A 91 23.19 3.45 28.91
C LYS A 91 23.06 4.42 27.73
N PHE A 92 21.85 4.59 27.19
CA PHE A 92 21.56 5.56 26.13
C PHE A 92 21.95 6.98 26.56
N LYS A 93 21.51 7.40 27.76
CA LYS A 93 21.85 8.72 28.30
C LYS A 93 23.34 8.87 28.56
N GLU A 94 24.02 7.83 29.03
CA GLU A 94 25.47 7.84 29.23
C GLU A 94 26.22 8.01 27.91
N GLU A 95 25.85 7.26 26.87
CA GLU A 95 26.48 7.33 25.56
C GLU A 95 26.20 8.67 24.85
N PHE A 96 24.98 9.19 24.99
CA PHE A 96 24.64 10.53 24.51
C PHE A 96 25.54 11.59 25.18
N LYS A 97 25.69 11.53 26.51
CA LYS A 97 26.57 12.46 27.25
C LYS A 97 28.04 12.29 26.85
N ALA A 98 28.50 11.06 26.62
CA ALA A 98 29.86 10.77 26.19
C ALA A 98 30.14 11.30 24.78
N PHE A 99 29.14 11.28 23.90
CA PHE A 99 29.26 11.84 22.55
C PHE A 99 29.45 13.36 22.58
N ILE A 100 28.66 14.05 23.41
CA ILE A 100 28.68 15.51 23.57
C ILE A 100 29.89 15.98 24.37
N SER A 101 30.23 15.28 25.45
CA SER A 101 31.27 15.67 26.39
C SER A 101 32.23 14.51 26.64
N ASN A 102 33.37 14.51 25.94
CA ASN A 102 34.37 13.44 26.08
C ASN A 102 35.65 13.97 26.75
N LYS A 103 36.30 13.11 27.54
CA LYS A 103 37.64 13.38 28.07
C LYS A 103 38.66 13.10 26.98
N TYR A 104 39.28 14.15 26.45
CA TYR A 104 40.37 14.01 25.48
C TYR A 104 41.65 13.59 26.20
N ASN A 105 42.08 12.33 26.04
CA ASN A 105 43.42 11.88 26.45
C ASN A 105 44.46 12.34 25.41
N SER A 106 44.89 13.60 25.49
CA SER A 106 46.18 13.98 24.92
C SER A 106 47.25 13.82 26.00
N ASN A 107 48.41 13.29 25.63
CA ASN A 107 49.57 13.04 26.51
C ASN A 107 50.23 14.34 27.05
N SER A 108 49.46 15.29 27.55
CA SER A 108 49.95 16.47 28.25
C SER A 108 49.02 16.79 29.42
N ASP A 109 49.59 17.15 30.57
CA ASP A 109 48.97 17.32 31.90
C ASP A 109 47.85 18.39 32.01
N ASN A 110 47.12 18.72 30.93
CA ASN A 110 45.95 19.58 30.93
C ASN A 110 44.77 18.87 30.25
N SER A 111 43.98 18.12 31.02
CA SER A 111 42.72 17.53 30.52
C SER A 111 41.66 18.62 30.37
N SER A 112 41.59 19.29 29.20
CA SER A 112 40.42 20.10 28.86
C SER A 112 39.29 19.16 28.39
N MET A 113 38.16 19.20 29.09
CA MET A 113 36.94 18.50 28.67
C MET A 113 36.50 19.06 27.31
N TYR A 114 36.35 18.19 26.31
CA TYR A 114 35.96 18.60 24.97
C TYR A 114 34.44 18.57 24.85
N ASP A 115 33.85 19.71 24.49
CA ASP A 115 32.40 19.93 24.35
C ASP A 115 32.06 20.13 22.87
N GLU A 116 31.34 19.16 22.31
CA GLU A 116 31.00 19.11 20.90
C GLU A 116 30.08 20.27 20.49
N PHE A 117 29.10 20.65 21.33
CA PHE A 117 28.24 21.80 21.05
C PHE A 117 29.07 23.08 21.02
N LYS A 118 29.91 23.32 22.04
CA LYS A 118 30.78 24.52 22.10
C LYS A 118 31.71 24.63 20.90
N ASN A 119 32.32 23.50 20.53
CA ASN A 119 33.22 23.40 19.40
C ASN A 119 32.51 23.67 18.06
N ASN A 120 31.33 23.09 17.84
CA ASN A 120 30.59 23.22 16.58
C ASN A 120 30.02 24.63 16.40
N ILE A 121 29.49 25.23 17.48
CA ILE A 121 28.97 26.61 17.47
C ILE A 121 30.10 27.61 17.20
N THR A 122 31.22 27.52 17.93
CA THR A 122 32.32 28.50 17.84
C THR A 122 33.02 28.44 16.47
N ASN A 123 33.12 27.24 15.88
CA ASN A 123 33.69 27.05 14.55
C ASN A 123 32.67 27.20 13.41
N THR A 124 31.40 27.50 13.71
CA THR A 124 30.31 27.65 12.72
C THR A 124 30.22 26.44 11.78
N ARG A 125 30.21 25.24 12.34
CA ARG A 125 30.19 23.97 11.59
C ARG A 125 29.23 22.99 12.20
N TYR A 126 28.73 22.04 11.40
CA TYR A 126 27.95 20.90 11.89
C TYR A 126 28.60 19.60 11.44
N ILE A 127 28.21 18.50 12.08
CA ILE A 127 28.69 17.16 11.74
C ILE A 127 28.01 16.76 10.43
N LYS A 128 28.81 16.48 9.40
CA LYS A 128 28.32 16.06 8.09
C LYS A 128 28.12 14.56 8.02
N SER A 129 29.08 13.80 8.54
CA SER A 129 29.05 12.34 8.59
C SER A 129 30.07 11.81 9.59
N ILE A 130 29.92 10.54 9.99
CA ILE A 130 30.86 9.81 10.83
C ILE A 130 31.32 8.59 10.04
N ASN A 131 32.63 8.46 9.80
CA ASN A 131 33.18 7.35 9.05
C ASN A 131 33.14 6.05 9.86
N SER A 132 33.32 4.90 9.19
CA SER A 132 33.37 3.57 9.82
C SER A 132 34.40 3.42 10.95
N ASP A 133 35.43 4.27 10.96
CA ASP A 133 36.46 4.33 12.02
C ASP A 133 36.09 5.27 13.20
N GLY A 134 34.86 5.80 13.23
CA GLY A 134 34.38 6.75 14.26
C GLY A 134 34.90 8.19 14.10
N ILE A 135 35.53 8.51 12.96
CA ILE A 135 36.07 9.86 12.69
C ILE A 135 34.94 10.76 12.17
N ARG A 136 34.73 11.89 12.86
CA ARG A 136 33.73 12.91 12.53
C ARG A 136 34.22 13.81 11.38
N GLN A 137 33.41 13.93 10.32
CA GLN A 137 33.59 14.92 9.27
C GLN A 137 32.71 16.13 9.52
N TYR A 138 33.24 17.33 9.25
CA TYR A 138 32.54 18.58 9.50
C TYR A 138 32.35 19.38 8.22
N GLU A 139 31.23 20.10 8.15
CA GLU A 139 30.94 21.07 7.08
C GLU A 139 30.72 22.46 7.69
N GLU A 140 31.33 23.48 7.08
CA GLU A 140 31.17 24.87 7.52
C GLU A 140 29.83 25.44 7.05
N VAL A 141 29.16 26.18 7.94
CA VAL A 141 27.93 26.90 7.58
C VAL A 141 28.27 28.11 6.73
N ILE A 142 27.68 28.18 5.54
CA ILE A 142 27.84 29.31 4.62
C ILE A 142 26.76 30.36 4.93
N PHE A 143 27.20 31.59 5.19
CA PHE A 143 26.31 32.73 5.32
C PHE A 143 26.23 33.50 4.00
N ASP A 144 25.08 33.49 3.34
CA ASP A 144 24.85 34.29 2.13
C ASP A 144 24.32 35.69 2.49
N PHE A 145 25.23 36.56 2.91
CA PHE A 145 24.93 37.98 3.05
C PHE A 145 25.16 38.68 1.71
N TYR A 146 24.16 39.44 1.24
CA TYR A 146 24.31 40.36 0.10
C TYR A 146 25.63 41.12 0.22
N LYS A 147 26.51 41.01 -0.81
CA LYS A 147 27.83 41.67 -0.91
C LYS A 147 27.78 43.09 -0.37
N SER A 148 28.07 43.19 0.91
CA SER A 148 28.11 44.40 1.71
C SER A 148 29.59 44.63 1.96
N ASN A 149 30.04 45.89 1.94
CA ASN A 149 31.43 46.26 2.23
C ASN A 149 31.78 46.04 3.73
N SER A 150 31.41 44.90 4.31
CA SER A 150 31.73 44.49 5.67
C SER A 150 33.05 43.74 5.71
N GLU A 151 33.85 43.95 6.75
CA GLU A 151 35.08 43.17 7.01
C GLU A 151 34.77 41.74 7.46
N LEU A 152 33.55 41.52 7.98
CA LEU A 152 33.02 40.21 8.35
C LEU A 152 32.09 39.67 7.26
N ASN A 153 32.30 38.40 6.89
CA ASN A 153 31.42 37.63 6.01
C ASN A 153 30.47 36.70 6.79
N LYS A 154 30.59 36.63 8.12
CA LYS A 154 29.76 35.83 9.03
C LYS A 154 29.71 36.43 10.44
N PRO A 155 28.65 36.18 11.23
CA PRO A 155 28.62 36.53 12.65
C PRO A 155 29.66 35.75 13.44
N ILE A 156 30.14 36.37 14.51
CA ILE A 156 31.04 35.75 15.48
C ILE A 156 30.16 35.11 16.55
N LEU A 157 30.23 33.79 16.68
CA LEU A 157 29.51 33.03 17.69
C LEU A 157 30.43 32.70 18.86
N ILE A 158 29.97 32.99 20.07
CA ILE A 158 30.71 32.74 21.32
C ILE A 158 29.79 31.96 22.26
N VAL A 159 30.30 30.86 22.82
CA VAL A 159 29.62 30.10 23.86
C VAL A 159 30.24 30.45 25.21
N GLU A 160 29.44 31.00 26.12
CA GLU A 160 29.90 31.43 27.43
C GLU A 160 30.21 30.24 28.36
N ASP A 161 31.11 30.45 29.31
CA ASP A 161 31.53 29.43 30.29
C ASP A 161 30.44 29.07 31.31
N THR A 162 29.31 29.79 31.32
CA THR A 162 28.09 29.40 32.04
C THR A 162 27.38 28.21 31.40
N SER A 163 27.74 27.83 30.17
CA SER A 163 27.21 26.66 29.50
C SER A 163 27.70 25.39 30.16
N ASN A 164 26.78 24.50 30.55
CA ASN A 164 27.10 23.29 31.29
C ASN A 164 26.08 22.17 31.08
N LEU A 165 26.56 20.94 31.22
CA LEU A 165 25.73 19.75 31.39
C LEU A 165 25.28 19.64 32.85
N ASP A 166 23.97 19.58 33.07
CA ASP A 166 23.36 19.20 34.34
C ASP A 166 23.07 17.69 34.32
N ASP A 167 24.02 16.91 34.82
CA ASP A 167 23.95 15.45 34.84
C ASP A 167 22.73 14.92 35.60
N LYS A 168 22.27 15.64 36.63
CA LYS A 168 21.14 15.20 37.48
C LYS A 168 19.80 15.35 36.78
N ASN A 169 19.67 16.41 35.99
CA ASN A 169 18.43 16.74 35.29
C ASN A 169 18.44 16.35 33.81
N ASN A 170 19.51 15.70 33.33
CA ASN A 170 19.68 15.29 31.93
C ASN A 170 19.44 16.44 30.95
N LYS A 171 20.03 17.60 31.26
CA LYS A 171 19.81 18.84 30.53
C LYS A 171 21.12 19.56 30.28
N TYR A 172 21.36 19.98 29.04
CA TYR A 172 22.48 20.83 28.66
C TYR A 172 22.00 22.28 28.51
N THR A 173 22.69 23.23 29.14
CA THR A 173 22.42 24.66 28.98
C THR A 173 23.54 25.30 28.16
N LEU A 174 23.21 26.03 27.10
CA LEU A 174 24.15 26.73 26.21
C LEU A 174 23.81 28.22 26.18
N ASP A 175 24.69 29.05 26.73
CA ASP A 175 24.60 30.50 26.64
C ASP A 175 25.41 30.99 25.44
N VAL A 176 24.71 31.46 24.40
CA VAL A 176 25.32 31.82 23.11
C VAL A 176 25.18 33.31 22.85
N VAL A 177 26.29 33.91 22.44
CA VAL A 177 26.40 35.30 22.01
C VAL A 177 26.71 35.33 20.51
N SER A 178 25.87 36.04 19.75
CA SER A 178 26.07 36.31 18.34
C SER A 178 26.39 37.78 18.12
N GLU A 179 27.58 38.05 17.59
CA GLU A 179 28.10 39.38 17.33
C GLU A 179 28.27 39.64 15.83
N PHE A 180 27.77 40.79 15.36
CA PHE A 180 28.03 41.27 13.99
C PHE A 180 28.27 42.78 13.97
N TYR A 181 29.23 43.23 13.18
CA TYR A 181 29.51 44.66 13.04
C TYR A 181 29.89 45.05 11.62
N THR A 182 29.66 46.32 11.30
CA THR A 182 30.15 46.96 10.07
C THR A 182 30.85 48.26 10.38
N ASN A 183 31.96 48.50 9.68
CA ASN A 183 32.78 49.71 9.79
C ASN A 183 32.60 50.54 8.52
N ASP A 184 32.02 51.75 8.63
CA ASP A 184 31.86 52.65 7.48
C ASP A 184 32.10 54.13 7.83
N SER A 185 31.85 55.02 6.86
CA SER A 185 32.01 56.49 7.02
C SER A 185 31.17 57.13 8.14
N THR A 186 30.27 56.36 8.77
CA THR A 186 29.42 56.77 9.90
C THR A 186 29.89 56.20 11.26
N GLY A 187 30.94 55.37 11.28
CA GLY A 187 31.53 54.75 12.47
C GLY A 187 31.29 53.23 12.56
N GLU A 188 31.73 52.61 13.65
CA GLU A 188 31.47 51.20 13.96
C GLU A 188 29.99 51.02 14.39
N ASN A 189 29.30 50.10 13.75
CA ASN A 189 27.92 49.75 14.08
C ASN A 189 27.86 48.29 14.54
N LYS A 190 28.07 48.04 15.83
CA LYS A 190 28.12 46.69 16.40
C LYS A 190 26.78 46.27 17.01
N ARG A 191 26.35 45.04 16.74
CA ARG A 191 25.17 44.40 17.35
C ARG A 191 25.55 43.11 18.05
N ILE A 192 24.98 42.91 19.24
CA ILE A 192 25.24 41.73 20.07
C ILE A 192 23.90 41.18 20.56
N ILE A 193 23.61 39.94 20.19
CA ILE A 193 22.43 39.21 20.67
C ILE A 193 22.90 38.06 21.56
N LYS A 194 22.21 37.88 22.69
CA LYS A 194 22.44 36.75 23.58
C LYS A 194 21.17 35.92 23.72
N LEU A 195 21.32 34.60 23.68
CA LEU A 195 20.24 33.63 23.85
C LEU A 195 20.74 32.41 24.62
N THR A 196 19.90 31.85 25.49
CA THR A 196 20.16 30.59 26.19
C THR A 196 19.38 29.46 25.52
N TYR A 197 20.05 28.39 25.11
CA TYR A 197 19.43 27.13 24.68
C TYR A 197 19.47 26.11 25.80
N ASP A 198 18.35 25.41 25.97
CA ASP A 198 18.14 24.34 26.92
C ASP A 198 17.88 23.06 26.10
N VAL A 199 18.81 22.10 26.13
CA VAL A 199 18.75 20.82 25.42
C VAL A 199 18.46 19.70 26.42
N LYS A 200 17.29 19.07 26.35
CA LYS A 200 16.92 17.92 27.19
C LYS A 200 17.37 16.63 26.49
N ILE A 201 18.10 15.76 27.21
CA ILE A 201 18.46 14.43 26.71
C ILE A 201 17.18 13.58 26.69
N PRO A 202 16.85 12.94 25.55
CA PRO A 202 15.64 12.14 25.45
C PRO A 202 15.74 10.83 26.25
N GLU A 203 14.59 10.20 26.48
CA GLU A 203 14.53 8.80 26.93
C GLU A 203 14.75 7.89 25.72
N TYR A 204 15.24 6.66 25.93
CA TYR A 204 15.48 5.72 24.82
C TYR A 204 14.20 5.43 24.00
N ASP A 205 13.07 5.20 24.68
CA ASP A 205 11.78 4.88 24.04
C ASP A 205 11.14 6.06 23.30
N ASP A 206 11.54 7.29 23.65
CA ASP A 206 11.06 8.49 22.97
C ASP A 206 11.68 8.65 21.58
N VAL A 207 12.74 7.90 21.29
CA VAL A 207 13.60 8.07 20.11
C VAL A 207 13.61 6.79 19.28
N VAL A 208 12.43 6.37 18.87
CA VAL A 208 12.27 5.32 17.88
C VAL A 208 12.68 5.89 16.51
N PRO A 209 13.56 5.22 15.74
CA PRO A 209 13.84 5.61 14.37
C PRO A 209 12.53 5.75 13.57
N SER A 210 12.31 6.89 12.92
CA SER A 210 11.34 6.97 11.82
C SER A 210 11.93 6.11 10.73
N ILE A 211 11.28 5.00 10.41
CA ILE A 211 11.65 4.22 9.24
C ILE A 211 11.21 5.02 8.00
N SER A 212 12.03 5.97 7.57
CA SER A 212 12.02 6.46 6.19
C SER A 212 13.05 5.75 5.32
N ASP A 213 14.02 5.02 5.90
CA ASP A 213 15.09 4.35 5.13
C ASP A 213 15.30 2.84 5.41
N LYS A 214 14.48 2.19 6.27
CA LYS A 214 14.49 0.71 6.39
C LYS A 214 13.47 0.07 5.45
N GLU A 215 13.87 -1.04 4.86
CA GLU A 215 13.12 -1.84 3.91
C GLU A 215 11.65 -2.03 4.36
N SER A 216 10.69 -1.57 3.57
CA SER A 216 9.27 -1.85 3.79
C SER A 216 8.96 -3.31 3.45
N LEU A 217 7.77 -3.79 3.81
CA LEU A 217 7.24 -5.00 3.19
C LEU A 217 7.41 -4.94 1.67
N LYS A 218 7.75 -6.08 1.08
CA LYS A 218 7.73 -6.27 -0.38
C LYS A 218 6.43 -5.73 -0.96
N VAL A 219 6.50 -5.13 -2.15
CA VAL A 219 5.32 -4.55 -2.84
C VAL A 219 4.18 -5.56 -2.94
N GLU A 220 4.50 -6.85 -3.09
CA GLU A 220 3.55 -7.97 -3.10
C GLU A 220 2.80 -8.20 -1.77
N LEU A 221 3.24 -7.62 -0.66
CA LEU A 221 2.67 -7.82 0.67
C LEU A 221 2.02 -6.54 1.23
N GLN A 222 2.29 -5.39 0.62
CA GLN A 222 1.74 -4.10 1.03
C GLN A 222 0.21 -4.05 0.85
N ASP A 223 -0.46 -3.39 1.80
CA ASP A 223 -1.92 -3.19 1.83
C ASP A 223 -2.76 -4.48 1.87
N LYS A 224 -2.12 -5.63 2.09
CA LYS A 224 -2.80 -6.92 2.21
C LYS A 224 -3.08 -7.25 3.65
N SER A 225 -4.36 -7.35 3.97
CA SER A 225 -4.81 -7.90 5.26
C SER A 225 -4.48 -9.39 5.36
N ILE A 226 -4.61 -10.11 4.24
CA ILE A 226 -4.38 -11.55 4.14
C ILE A 226 -3.73 -11.86 2.79
N VAL A 227 -2.62 -12.58 2.80
CA VAL A 227 -1.94 -13.10 1.61
C VAL A 227 -1.52 -14.53 1.87
N THR A 228 -1.95 -15.46 1.01
CA THR A 228 -1.58 -16.87 1.16
C THR A 228 -1.33 -17.61 -0.15
N ASP A 229 -0.44 -18.61 -0.12
CA ASP A 229 -0.35 -19.63 -1.18
C ASP A 229 -1.45 -20.71 -1.09
N GLY A 230 -2.04 -20.88 0.09
CA GLY A 230 -3.11 -21.83 0.33
C GLY A 230 -4.48 -21.32 -0.12
N ASN A 231 -5.52 -22.02 0.35
CA ASN A 231 -6.90 -21.62 0.21
C ASN A 231 -7.32 -20.69 1.35
N ILE A 232 -8.32 -19.84 1.09
CA ILE A 232 -9.05 -19.12 2.13
C ILE A 232 -10.47 -19.64 2.18
N VAL A 233 -10.90 -20.15 3.35
CA VAL A 233 -12.24 -20.69 3.55
C VAL A 233 -12.99 -19.88 4.61
N PHE A 234 -14.06 -19.22 4.19
CA PHE A 234 -14.97 -18.48 5.05
C PHE A 234 -16.19 -19.34 5.40
N ASN A 235 -16.13 -20.07 6.52
CA ASN A 235 -17.29 -20.80 7.08
C ASN A 235 -18.11 -19.93 8.06
N SER A 236 -17.61 -18.75 8.41
CA SER A 236 -18.27 -17.77 9.26
C SER A 236 -18.21 -16.37 8.68
N GLY A 237 -19.06 -15.48 9.21
CA GLY A 237 -19.17 -14.12 8.72
C GLY A 237 -17.97 -13.27 9.14
N VAL A 238 -17.43 -12.51 8.20
CA VAL A 238 -16.24 -11.67 8.39
C VAL A 238 -16.39 -10.32 7.70
N SER A 239 -15.83 -9.29 8.32
CA SER A 239 -15.60 -7.97 7.72
C SER A 239 -14.09 -7.79 7.56
N ILE A 240 -13.63 -7.49 6.34
CA ILE A 240 -12.22 -7.30 6.02
C ILE A 240 -12.01 -5.90 5.43
N GLN A 241 -11.03 -5.16 5.95
CA GLN A 241 -10.57 -3.89 5.40
C GLN A 241 -9.10 -4.05 4.99
N GLY A 242 -8.82 -3.94 3.70
CA GLY A 242 -7.53 -4.26 3.09
C GLY A 242 -7.67 -5.33 2.02
N ASN A 243 -6.62 -5.48 1.22
CA ASN A 243 -6.61 -6.41 0.09
C ASN A 243 -6.46 -7.86 0.56
N ILE A 244 -6.93 -8.81 -0.25
CA ILE A 244 -6.84 -10.24 -0.01
C ILE A 244 -6.22 -10.92 -1.24
N PHE A 245 -5.25 -11.79 -1.02
CA PHE A 245 -4.72 -12.67 -2.06
C PHE A 245 -4.69 -14.13 -1.58
N ALA A 246 -5.16 -15.04 -2.43
CA ALA A 246 -5.00 -16.48 -2.24
C ALA A 246 -4.57 -17.14 -3.54
N LEU A 247 -3.40 -17.74 -3.59
CA LEU A 247 -2.99 -18.54 -4.76
C LEU A 247 -3.97 -19.71 -4.96
N GLY A 248 -4.34 -20.40 -3.87
CA GLY A 248 -5.18 -21.58 -3.88
C GLY A 248 -4.35 -22.86 -4.05
N SER A 249 -4.62 -23.87 -3.23
CA SER A 249 -3.80 -25.08 -3.23
C SER A 249 -3.88 -25.82 -4.57
N LYS A 250 -2.73 -26.36 -5.01
CA LYS A 250 -2.66 -27.22 -6.19
C LYS A 250 -3.05 -28.63 -5.80
N GLU A 251 -4.17 -29.15 -6.32
CA GLU A 251 -4.38 -30.60 -6.31
C GLU A 251 -3.39 -31.26 -7.28
N SER A 252 -2.92 -32.46 -6.93
CA SER A 252 -1.89 -33.20 -7.66
C SER A 252 -2.24 -33.55 -9.12
N ASN A 253 -3.50 -33.35 -9.56
CA ASN A 253 -3.98 -33.58 -10.92
C ASN A 253 -4.92 -32.44 -11.41
N ASP A 254 -4.43 -31.20 -11.45
CA ASP A 254 -5.09 -30.00 -12.01
C ASP A 254 -5.53 -30.11 -13.50
N LEU A 255 -5.31 -31.25 -14.17
CA LEU A 255 -5.67 -31.50 -15.57
C LEU A 255 -7.09 -32.05 -15.75
N GLU A 256 -7.74 -32.55 -14.69
CA GLU A 256 -9.14 -33.00 -14.77
C GLU A 256 -10.12 -31.81 -14.77
N LEU A 257 -11.04 -31.80 -15.74
CA LEU A 257 -12.03 -30.74 -15.90
C LEU A 257 -12.99 -30.60 -14.72
N SER A 258 -13.35 -31.71 -14.08
CA SER A 258 -14.14 -31.73 -12.84
C SER A 258 -13.45 -30.97 -11.70
N LYS A 259 -12.13 -30.79 -11.79
CA LYS A 259 -11.32 -30.14 -10.76
C LYS A 259 -10.96 -28.70 -11.09
N LYS A 260 -11.38 -28.17 -12.25
CA LYS A 260 -11.00 -26.80 -12.68
C LYS A 260 -11.55 -25.69 -11.78
N TYR A 261 -12.59 -25.99 -11.00
CA TYR A 261 -13.24 -25.05 -10.07
C TYR A 261 -12.83 -25.25 -8.61
N ILE A 262 -11.82 -26.08 -8.34
CA ILE A 262 -11.33 -26.39 -6.98
C ILE A 262 -10.24 -25.39 -6.57
N GLY A 263 -10.23 -25.07 -5.27
CA GLY A 263 -9.22 -24.22 -4.63
C GLY A 263 -9.44 -22.72 -4.82
N GLY A 264 -8.64 -21.93 -4.12
CA GLY A 264 -8.71 -20.46 -4.11
C GLY A 264 -9.44 -19.94 -2.89
N ILE A 265 -10.53 -19.21 -3.09
CA ILE A 265 -11.30 -18.58 -2.02
C ILE A 265 -12.72 -19.11 -2.02
N LYS A 266 -13.15 -19.69 -0.89
CA LYS A 266 -14.45 -20.32 -0.72
C LYS A 266 -15.23 -19.65 0.38
N VAL A 267 -16.47 -19.26 0.09
CA VAL A 267 -17.45 -18.84 1.08
C VAL A 267 -18.51 -19.93 1.18
N SER A 268 -18.64 -20.49 2.37
CA SER A 268 -19.62 -21.54 2.65
C SER A 268 -20.37 -21.25 3.93
N ASN A 269 -21.57 -21.80 4.02
CA ASN A 269 -22.35 -21.79 5.24
C ASN A 269 -22.77 -23.21 5.57
N GLU A 270 -22.35 -23.70 6.73
CA GLU A 270 -22.69 -25.05 7.19
C GLU A 270 -24.07 -25.10 7.86
N TYR A 271 -24.66 -23.94 8.22
CA TYR A 271 -25.89 -23.86 8.99
C TYR A 271 -27.10 -23.54 8.12
N LYS A 272 -28.13 -24.38 8.19
CA LYS A 272 -29.31 -24.32 7.31
C LYS A 272 -30.18 -23.06 7.44
N ASN A 273 -30.17 -22.40 8.60
CA ASN A 273 -31.13 -21.33 8.93
C ASN A 273 -30.50 -19.94 9.09
N ASP A 274 -29.18 -19.82 8.94
CA ASP A 274 -28.47 -18.53 8.98
C ASP A 274 -27.96 -18.20 7.57
N SER A 275 -27.55 -16.95 7.34
CA SER A 275 -26.72 -16.57 6.18
C SER A 275 -25.30 -16.28 6.64
N ASN A 276 -24.30 -16.76 5.87
CA ASN A 276 -22.91 -16.37 6.10
C ASN A 276 -22.64 -15.07 5.34
N THR A 277 -22.40 -13.97 6.07
CA THR A 277 -22.14 -12.66 5.46
C THR A 277 -20.65 -12.32 5.50
N VAL A 278 -20.04 -12.13 4.32
CA VAL A 278 -18.66 -11.67 4.14
C VAL A 278 -18.68 -10.28 3.51
N SER A 279 -18.00 -9.32 4.13
CA SER A 279 -17.90 -7.94 3.63
C SER A 279 -16.43 -7.56 3.49
N ILE A 280 -16.02 -7.15 2.29
CA ILE A 280 -14.63 -6.81 1.99
C ILE A 280 -14.59 -5.37 1.47
N LYS A 281 -13.70 -4.55 2.04
CA LYS A 281 -13.32 -3.23 1.52
C LYS A 281 -11.87 -3.29 1.06
N GLY A 282 -11.67 -3.40 -0.23
CA GLY A 282 -10.37 -3.73 -0.84
C GLY A 282 -10.51 -4.75 -1.96
N ASP A 283 -9.43 -4.95 -2.69
CA ASP A 283 -9.38 -5.89 -3.81
C ASP A 283 -9.20 -7.33 -3.32
N ILE A 284 -9.83 -8.26 -4.02
CA ILE A 284 -9.73 -9.70 -3.78
C ILE A 284 -9.17 -10.38 -5.01
N SER A 285 -8.13 -11.19 -4.82
CA SER A 285 -7.41 -11.87 -5.89
C SER A 285 -7.23 -13.35 -5.60
N THR A 286 -7.50 -14.21 -6.58
CA THR A 286 -7.13 -15.62 -6.52
C THR A 286 -6.75 -16.20 -7.88
N ALA A 287 -5.70 -17.03 -7.91
CA ALA A 287 -5.31 -17.72 -9.15
C ALA A 287 -6.24 -18.89 -9.51
N LYS A 288 -7.03 -19.37 -8.53
CA LYS A 288 -7.97 -20.48 -8.68
C LYS A 288 -9.40 -19.95 -8.74
N THR A 289 -10.30 -20.45 -7.90
CA THR A 289 -11.72 -20.17 -8.00
C THR A 289 -12.19 -19.33 -6.82
N PHE A 290 -12.99 -18.31 -7.11
CA PHE A 290 -13.80 -17.63 -6.12
C PHE A 290 -15.17 -18.30 -6.07
N ASN A 291 -15.46 -18.99 -4.97
CA ASN A 291 -16.56 -19.95 -4.87
C ASN A 291 -17.57 -19.55 -3.77
N LEU A 292 -18.87 -19.51 -4.12
CA LEU A 292 -19.96 -19.31 -3.16
C LEU A 292 -20.85 -20.55 -3.13
N VAL A 293 -20.89 -21.27 -2.01
CA VAL A 293 -21.50 -22.59 -1.97
C VAL A 293 -23.01 -22.53 -1.73
N LYS A 294 -23.45 -22.09 -0.54
CA LYS A 294 -24.87 -22.07 -0.15
C LYS A 294 -25.12 -21.05 0.96
N ASN A 295 -26.28 -20.38 0.92
CA ASN A 295 -26.73 -19.40 1.92
C ASN A 295 -25.65 -18.37 2.30
N THR A 296 -24.94 -17.84 1.29
CA THR A 296 -23.88 -16.85 1.48
C THR A 296 -24.34 -15.46 1.05
N ASN A 297 -23.79 -14.43 1.66
CA ASN A 297 -24.00 -13.04 1.26
C ASN A 297 -22.64 -12.33 1.25
N VAL A 298 -22.13 -12.03 0.06
CA VAL A 298 -20.81 -11.43 -0.11
C VAL A 298 -20.94 -10.06 -0.74
N ASN A 299 -20.36 -9.06 -0.07
CA ASN A 299 -20.30 -7.69 -0.57
C ASN A 299 -18.83 -7.23 -0.66
N ILE A 300 -18.37 -6.92 -1.87
CA ILE A 300 -17.01 -6.48 -2.15
C ILE A 300 -17.07 -5.02 -2.64
N ASP A 301 -16.49 -4.13 -1.84
CA ASP A 301 -16.22 -2.74 -2.18
C ASP A 301 -14.75 -2.62 -2.64
N GLY A 302 -14.53 -3.07 -3.88
CA GLY A 302 -13.23 -3.25 -4.51
C GLY A 302 -13.36 -4.15 -5.75
N ASN A 303 -12.25 -4.48 -6.39
CA ASN A 303 -12.20 -5.33 -7.57
C ASN A 303 -12.04 -6.81 -7.21
N LEU A 304 -12.51 -7.70 -8.09
CA LEU A 304 -12.32 -9.15 -7.97
C LEU A 304 -11.55 -9.69 -9.19
N TYR A 305 -10.41 -10.31 -8.91
CA TYR A 305 -9.59 -11.02 -9.91
C TYR A 305 -9.60 -12.51 -9.57
N ALA A 306 -10.08 -13.35 -10.47
CA ALA A 306 -10.17 -14.79 -10.21
C ALA A 306 -9.81 -15.62 -11.44
N GLY A 307 -9.23 -16.81 -11.24
CA GLY A 307 -9.16 -17.81 -12.32
C GLY A 307 -10.56 -18.17 -12.82
N ASN A 308 -11.47 -18.50 -11.91
CA ASN A 308 -12.89 -18.68 -12.19
C ASN A 308 -13.75 -18.05 -11.09
N ILE A 309 -15.00 -17.76 -11.39
CA ILE A 309 -16.05 -17.53 -10.38
C ILE A 309 -17.05 -18.67 -10.47
N TYR A 310 -17.40 -19.27 -9.34
CA TYR A 310 -18.35 -20.36 -9.28
C TYR A 310 -19.40 -20.12 -8.18
N ILE A 311 -20.66 -20.00 -8.57
CA ILE A 311 -21.79 -19.84 -7.65
C ILE A 311 -22.50 -21.18 -7.56
N GLY A 312 -22.26 -21.92 -6.49
CA GLY A 312 -22.72 -23.29 -6.23
C GLY A 312 -21.59 -24.13 -5.64
N ASN A 313 -21.78 -25.43 -5.42
CA ASN A 313 -20.70 -26.27 -4.93
C ASN A 313 -19.74 -26.68 -6.05
N GLY A 314 -18.70 -25.88 -6.32
CA GLY A 314 -17.70 -26.16 -7.37
C GLY A 314 -16.83 -27.41 -7.15
N GLU A 315 -16.86 -28.01 -5.96
CA GLU A 315 -16.15 -29.26 -5.61
C GLU A 315 -17.06 -30.51 -5.76
N SER A 316 -18.36 -30.32 -5.98
CA SER A 316 -19.34 -31.41 -6.14
C SER A 316 -19.87 -31.48 -7.55
N ASN A 317 -20.06 -32.71 -8.04
CA ASN A 317 -20.78 -32.96 -9.29
C ASN A 317 -22.31 -32.83 -9.12
N VAL A 318 -22.79 -32.54 -7.91
CA VAL A 318 -24.21 -32.42 -7.56
C VAL A 318 -24.60 -30.94 -7.47
N PHE A 319 -25.78 -30.61 -7.98
CA PHE A 319 -26.37 -29.27 -7.84
C PHE A 319 -26.73 -28.99 -6.37
N GLU A 320 -25.85 -28.29 -5.65
CA GLU A 320 -26.01 -27.99 -4.21
C GLU A 320 -26.06 -26.48 -3.90
N GLY A 321 -25.98 -25.62 -4.91
CA GLY A 321 -26.02 -24.17 -4.74
C GLY A 321 -27.43 -23.64 -4.47
N HIS A 322 -27.59 -22.85 -3.40
CA HIS A 322 -28.86 -22.19 -3.08
C HIS A 322 -28.66 -20.87 -2.31
N ASN A 323 -29.44 -19.84 -2.64
CA ASN A 323 -29.50 -18.54 -1.96
C ASN A 323 -28.13 -17.87 -1.71
N ASN A 324 -27.30 -17.85 -2.75
CA ASN A 324 -26.02 -17.16 -2.72
C ASN A 324 -26.17 -15.74 -3.25
N ASN A 325 -25.70 -14.74 -2.52
CA ASN A 325 -25.74 -13.34 -2.94
C ASN A 325 -24.31 -12.83 -3.12
N LEU A 326 -24.01 -12.24 -4.28
CA LEU A 326 -22.72 -11.62 -4.57
C LEU A 326 -22.95 -10.21 -5.11
N LYS A 327 -22.38 -9.23 -4.43
CA LYS A 327 -22.49 -7.82 -4.80
C LYS A 327 -21.10 -7.21 -4.93
N ILE A 328 -20.74 -6.82 -6.15
CA ILE A 328 -19.48 -6.15 -6.50
C ILE A 328 -19.84 -4.88 -7.25
N VAL A 329 -20.43 -3.94 -6.51
CA VAL A 329 -20.91 -2.66 -7.03
C VAL A 329 -20.54 -1.57 -6.06
N SER A 330 -20.09 -0.43 -6.57
CA SER A 330 -19.74 0.73 -5.75
C SER A 330 -20.51 1.97 -6.19
N SER A 331 -20.80 2.83 -5.21
CA SER A 331 -21.49 4.10 -5.42
C SER A 331 -20.56 5.24 -5.85
N THR A 332 -19.24 5.05 -5.78
CA THR A 332 -18.23 6.10 -6.00
C THR A 332 -17.35 5.86 -7.23
N LEU A 333 -16.93 4.62 -7.45
CA LEU A 333 -16.08 4.18 -8.57
C LEU A 333 -16.59 2.83 -9.06
N SER A 334 -16.71 2.61 -10.37
CA SER A 334 -17.27 1.35 -10.86
C SER A 334 -16.29 0.19 -10.65
N ASN A 335 -16.68 -0.78 -9.81
CA ASN A 335 -15.87 -1.95 -9.50
C ASN A 335 -15.78 -2.88 -10.72
N GLN A 336 -14.74 -3.71 -10.76
CA GLN A 336 -14.47 -4.59 -11.88
C GLN A 336 -14.31 -6.03 -11.42
N VAL A 337 -14.81 -6.94 -12.24
CA VAL A 337 -14.61 -8.38 -12.09
C VAL A 337 -13.86 -8.87 -13.30
N ILE A 338 -12.66 -9.41 -13.08
CA ILE A 338 -11.80 -9.94 -14.14
C ILE A 338 -11.59 -11.43 -13.91
N THR A 339 -12.01 -12.25 -14.88
CA THR A 339 -11.82 -13.70 -14.84
C THR A 339 -10.94 -14.19 -15.98
N ASN A 340 -9.93 -14.99 -15.65
CA ASN A 340 -9.09 -15.64 -16.66
C ASN A 340 -9.76 -16.86 -17.31
N ASN A 341 -10.90 -17.27 -16.77
CA ASN A 341 -11.75 -18.31 -17.32
C ASN A 341 -13.21 -17.99 -16.97
N ASP A 342 -14.02 -18.96 -16.57
CA ASP A 342 -15.48 -18.79 -16.55
C ASP A 342 -16.04 -18.08 -15.31
N LEU A 343 -17.21 -17.47 -15.50
CA LEU A 343 -18.18 -17.18 -14.44
C LEU A 343 -19.32 -18.20 -14.56
N VAL A 344 -19.49 -19.04 -13.55
CA VAL A 344 -20.48 -20.11 -13.55
C VAL A 344 -21.52 -19.90 -12.47
N ILE A 345 -22.79 -20.01 -12.85
CA ILE A 345 -23.93 -20.00 -11.93
C ILE A 345 -24.58 -21.38 -11.95
N ASN A 346 -24.27 -22.17 -10.93
CA ASN A 346 -24.80 -23.51 -10.67
C ASN A 346 -25.55 -23.52 -9.33
N SER A 347 -26.48 -22.58 -9.17
CA SER A 347 -27.21 -22.31 -7.93
C SER A 347 -28.64 -21.84 -8.23
N THR A 348 -29.58 -22.08 -7.31
CA THR A 348 -30.95 -21.53 -7.31
C THR A 348 -31.10 -20.36 -6.32
N GLY A 349 -32.10 -19.49 -6.54
CA GLY A 349 -32.44 -18.38 -5.65
C GLY A 349 -31.31 -17.39 -5.35
N SER A 350 -30.29 -17.35 -6.21
CA SER A 350 -29.07 -16.56 -6.00
C SER A 350 -29.12 -15.24 -6.76
N GLU A 351 -28.59 -14.18 -6.16
CA GLU A 351 -28.58 -12.83 -6.74
C GLU A 351 -27.14 -12.34 -6.90
N ILE A 352 -26.72 -12.11 -8.13
CA ILE A 352 -25.37 -11.66 -8.47
C ILE A 352 -25.47 -10.29 -9.15
N SER A 353 -24.82 -9.28 -8.61
CA SER A 353 -24.75 -7.93 -9.19
C SER A 353 -23.31 -7.48 -9.29
N ILE A 354 -22.90 -7.14 -10.51
CA ILE A 354 -21.53 -6.76 -10.89
C ILE A 354 -21.58 -5.46 -11.69
N ASP A 355 -20.69 -4.51 -11.40
CA ASP A 355 -20.59 -3.28 -12.18
C ASP A 355 -20.04 -3.54 -13.59
N ASN A 356 -18.78 -3.98 -13.71
CA ASN A 356 -18.14 -4.32 -14.98
C ASN A 356 -17.59 -5.75 -14.95
N PHE A 357 -17.75 -6.49 -16.05
CA PHE A 357 -17.25 -7.87 -16.16
C PHE A 357 -16.28 -8.04 -17.35
N TYR A 358 -15.14 -8.67 -17.10
CA TYR A 358 -14.12 -8.94 -18.12
C TYR A 358 -13.68 -10.41 -18.05
N GLY A 359 -14.18 -11.26 -18.95
CA GLY A 359 -13.63 -12.60 -19.20
C GLY A 359 -12.53 -12.48 -20.24
N ILE A 360 -11.27 -12.55 -19.83
CA ILE A 360 -10.13 -12.04 -20.61
C ILE A 360 -9.40 -13.06 -21.49
N ASN A 361 -9.52 -14.36 -21.20
CA ASN A 361 -8.80 -15.39 -21.94
C ASN A 361 -9.54 -15.73 -23.23
N ASP A 362 -8.79 -15.99 -24.30
CA ASP A 362 -9.36 -16.25 -25.61
C ASP A 362 -8.92 -17.61 -26.16
N LEU A 363 -9.59 -18.05 -27.22
CA LEU A 363 -9.38 -19.36 -27.83
C LEU A 363 -8.08 -19.48 -28.64
N THR A 364 -7.26 -18.42 -28.75
CA THR A 364 -6.11 -18.39 -29.66
C THR A 364 -4.82 -18.93 -29.03
N ASP A 365 -4.75 -19.05 -27.69
CA ASP A 365 -3.59 -19.58 -26.95
C ASP A 365 -3.61 -21.11 -26.76
N LYS A 366 -3.99 -21.87 -27.78
CA LYS A 366 -4.12 -23.35 -27.68
C LYS A 366 -2.81 -24.09 -27.92
N THR A 367 -2.29 -24.72 -26.85
CA THR A 367 -1.75 -26.08 -26.93
C THR A 367 -2.90 -27.06 -26.64
N ASP A 368 -3.09 -28.07 -27.50
CA ASP A 368 -4.33 -28.87 -27.64
C ASP A 368 -4.92 -29.53 -26.36
N SER A 369 -4.21 -29.58 -25.23
CA SER A 369 -4.72 -30.14 -23.96
C SER A 369 -5.40 -29.14 -23.00
N ASN A 370 -5.40 -27.83 -23.29
CA ASN A 370 -5.85 -26.78 -22.35
C ASN A 370 -7.10 -25.98 -22.76
N ALA A 371 -7.80 -26.36 -23.85
CA ALA A 371 -8.87 -25.55 -24.44
C ALA A 371 -10.08 -25.21 -23.53
N ILE A 372 -10.33 -25.96 -22.45
CA ILE A 372 -11.43 -25.69 -21.49
C ILE A 372 -10.97 -24.82 -20.30
N LYS A 373 -9.67 -24.51 -20.21
CA LYS A 373 -9.14 -23.49 -19.30
C LYS A 373 -9.13 -22.09 -19.92
N THR A 374 -9.60 -21.97 -21.16
CA THR A 374 -9.65 -20.73 -21.94
C THR A 374 -11.07 -20.39 -22.42
N SER A 375 -12.11 -20.85 -21.70
CA SER A 375 -13.51 -20.66 -22.13
C SER A 375 -14.09 -19.32 -21.74
N SER A 376 -13.48 -18.55 -20.82
CA SER A 376 -13.81 -17.18 -20.41
C SER A 376 -15.23 -16.71 -20.73
N SER A 377 -16.21 -17.50 -20.28
CA SER A 377 -17.62 -17.37 -20.63
C SER A 377 -18.47 -17.22 -19.38
N ILE A 378 -19.71 -16.75 -19.58
CA ILE A 378 -20.74 -16.81 -18.54
C ILE A 378 -21.56 -18.07 -18.78
N ILE A 379 -21.60 -18.97 -17.80
CA ILE A 379 -22.32 -20.25 -17.88
C ILE A 379 -23.38 -20.28 -16.80
N VAL A 380 -24.63 -20.45 -17.20
CA VAL A 380 -25.75 -20.61 -16.27
C VAL A 380 -26.32 -22.01 -16.39
N ASN A 381 -26.18 -22.79 -15.32
CA ASN A 381 -26.67 -24.16 -15.23
C ASN A 381 -28.07 -24.26 -14.61
N ASN A 382 -28.64 -23.15 -14.15
CA ASN A 382 -30.04 -23.09 -13.79
C ASN A 382 -30.90 -22.93 -15.06
N ASN A 383 -32.08 -23.54 -15.07
CA ASN A 383 -33.04 -23.37 -16.14
C ASN A 383 -34.35 -22.85 -15.54
N PRO A 384 -34.78 -21.61 -15.86
CA PRO A 384 -36.03 -21.06 -15.34
C PRO A 384 -37.28 -21.84 -15.80
N ASN A 385 -37.16 -22.70 -16.82
CA ASN A 385 -38.23 -23.61 -17.21
C ASN A 385 -38.31 -24.86 -16.30
N GLU A 386 -37.28 -25.15 -15.51
CA GLU A 386 -37.21 -26.28 -14.58
C GLU A 386 -37.52 -25.89 -13.13
N THR A 387 -37.39 -24.61 -12.77
CA THR A 387 -37.60 -24.10 -11.42
C THR A 387 -38.08 -22.65 -11.41
N THR A 388 -38.98 -22.31 -10.47
CA THR A 388 -39.42 -20.93 -10.21
C THR A 388 -38.40 -20.13 -9.39
N GLU A 389 -37.39 -20.79 -8.83
CA GLU A 389 -36.31 -20.19 -8.02
C GLU A 389 -35.00 -20.15 -8.81
N TYR A 390 -35.02 -19.68 -10.05
CA TYR A 390 -33.77 -19.49 -10.81
C TYR A 390 -32.97 -18.32 -10.22
N SER A 391 -31.66 -18.33 -10.47
CA SER A 391 -30.75 -17.27 -10.01
C SER A 391 -30.60 -16.18 -11.05
N ASN A 392 -30.36 -14.95 -10.60
CA ASN A 392 -30.19 -13.79 -11.45
C ASN A 392 -28.74 -13.29 -11.43
N LEU A 393 -28.25 -12.94 -12.62
CA LEU A 393 -27.02 -12.18 -12.81
C LEU A 393 -27.39 -10.82 -13.41
N THR A 394 -26.91 -9.74 -12.82
CA THR A 394 -27.04 -8.39 -13.37
C THR A 394 -25.67 -7.77 -13.56
N ILE A 395 -25.35 -7.40 -14.79
CA ILE A 395 -24.18 -6.59 -15.12
C ILE A 395 -24.63 -5.16 -15.41
N ASN A 396 -24.16 -4.21 -14.61
CA ASN A 396 -24.71 -2.86 -14.58
C ASN A 396 -24.18 -1.99 -15.72
N ASN A 397 -22.88 -2.07 -16.04
CA ASN A 397 -22.22 -1.07 -16.87
C ASN A 397 -21.75 -1.64 -18.22
N GLU A 398 -20.73 -2.50 -18.22
CA GLU A 398 -20.17 -3.07 -19.45
C GLU A 398 -19.66 -4.51 -19.22
N ALA A 399 -19.55 -5.26 -20.31
CA ALA A 399 -18.99 -6.60 -20.29
C ALA A 399 -18.15 -6.89 -21.52
N TYR A 400 -16.99 -7.49 -21.32
CA TYR A 400 -16.15 -8.05 -22.38
C TYR A 400 -15.96 -9.54 -22.14
N ILE A 401 -16.35 -10.39 -23.10
CA ILE A 401 -16.38 -11.85 -22.94
C ILE A 401 -15.62 -12.50 -24.09
N MET A 402 -14.37 -12.89 -23.80
CA MET A 402 -13.40 -13.35 -24.79
C MET A 402 -13.43 -14.86 -25.07
N GLY A 403 -14.35 -15.60 -24.44
CA GLY A 403 -14.49 -17.03 -24.64
C GLY A 403 -15.90 -17.50 -24.99
N THR A 404 -16.01 -18.77 -25.33
CA THR A 404 -17.28 -19.49 -25.58
C THR A 404 -17.39 -20.69 -24.65
N ALA A 405 -18.62 -21.03 -24.24
CA ALA A 405 -18.86 -22.14 -23.34
C ALA A 405 -18.61 -23.51 -23.99
N TYR A 406 -18.48 -24.53 -23.13
CA TYR A 406 -18.30 -25.92 -23.53
C TYR A 406 -19.32 -26.81 -22.81
N ILE A 407 -19.84 -27.80 -23.53
CA ILE A 407 -20.71 -28.85 -22.99
C ILE A 407 -19.84 -30.08 -22.70
N ASN A 408 -19.98 -30.60 -21.49
CA ASN A 408 -19.40 -31.89 -21.13
C ASN A 408 -20.22 -33.02 -21.77
N VAL A 409 -19.63 -33.69 -22.76
CA VAL A 409 -20.23 -34.83 -23.46
C VAL A 409 -19.52 -36.10 -22.99
N LYS A 410 -20.28 -37.11 -22.56
CA LYS A 410 -19.86 -38.21 -21.65
C LYS A 410 -18.76 -39.17 -22.15
N ASN A 411 -18.16 -38.96 -23.31
CA ASN A 411 -17.10 -39.82 -23.83
C ASN A 411 -15.69 -39.47 -23.31
N GLY A 412 -15.58 -38.99 -22.07
CA GLY A 412 -14.34 -38.96 -21.27
C GLY A 412 -13.21 -38.01 -21.71
N GLU A 413 -13.09 -37.69 -22.99
CA GLU A 413 -11.95 -36.92 -23.53
C GLU A 413 -12.35 -35.80 -24.51
N ASP A 414 -13.61 -35.77 -24.97
CA ASP A 414 -14.11 -34.76 -25.91
C ASP A 414 -15.10 -33.78 -25.26
N TYR A 415 -14.93 -32.49 -25.56
CA TYR A 415 -15.85 -31.42 -25.15
C TYR A 415 -16.46 -30.76 -26.37
N TYR A 416 -17.76 -30.50 -26.32
CA TYR A 416 -18.43 -29.79 -27.40
C TYR A 416 -18.35 -28.28 -27.15
N GLN A 417 -17.55 -27.58 -27.95
CA GLN A 417 -17.52 -26.12 -27.95
C GLN A 417 -18.84 -25.57 -28.49
N THR A 418 -19.48 -24.65 -27.77
CA THR A 418 -20.67 -23.94 -28.23
C THR A 418 -20.31 -22.64 -28.96
N GLY A 419 -21.31 -22.00 -29.54
CA GLY A 419 -21.22 -20.66 -30.12
C GLY A 419 -21.55 -19.52 -29.17
N GLU A 420 -21.79 -19.81 -27.88
CA GLU A 420 -22.31 -18.84 -26.92
C GLU A 420 -21.21 -18.36 -25.97
N SER A 421 -21.08 -17.04 -25.81
CA SER A 421 -20.28 -16.42 -24.74
C SER A 421 -21.05 -16.28 -23.43
N THR A 422 -22.38 -16.29 -23.51
CA THR A 422 -23.27 -16.46 -22.35
C THR A 422 -24.17 -17.67 -22.61
N ALA A 423 -23.79 -18.82 -22.06
CA ALA A 423 -24.49 -20.08 -22.30
C ALA A 423 -25.46 -20.40 -21.16
N VAL A 424 -26.64 -20.90 -21.51
CA VAL A 424 -27.65 -21.34 -20.54
C VAL A 424 -27.98 -22.80 -20.79
N LYS A 425 -27.94 -23.60 -19.73
CA LYS A 425 -28.31 -25.03 -19.80
C LYS A 425 -29.72 -25.18 -20.36
N GLY A 426 -29.86 -26.04 -21.37
CA GLY A 426 -31.09 -26.23 -22.14
C GLY A 426 -31.03 -25.60 -23.54
N ASN A 427 -30.30 -24.49 -23.71
CA ASN A 427 -30.17 -23.83 -25.02
C ASN A 427 -29.37 -24.65 -26.04
N TYR A 428 -28.70 -25.73 -25.62
CA TYR A 428 -28.04 -26.67 -26.51
C TYR A 428 -28.99 -27.27 -27.56
N VAL A 429 -30.31 -27.22 -27.35
CA VAL A 429 -31.34 -27.56 -28.35
C VAL A 429 -31.15 -26.81 -29.68
N ALA A 430 -30.53 -25.63 -29.64
CA ALA A 430 -30.20 -24.90 -30.86
C ALA A 430 -29.33 -25.74 -31.80
N TYR A 431 -28.39 -26.51 -31.27
CA TYR A 431 -27.45 -27.32 -32.04
C TYR A 431 -28.01 -28.68 -32.45
N THR A 432 -29.22 -29.05 -32.02
CA THR A 432 -29.84 -30.34 -32.37
C THR A 432 -30.82 -30.22 -33.55
N ILE A 433 -31.16 -28.99 -33.96
CA ILE A 433 -32.17 -28.71 -34.97
C ILE A 433 -31.49 -28.19 -36.24
N PRO A 434 -31.67 -28.82 -37.41
CA PRO A 434 -31.14 -28.32 -38.67
C PRO A 434 -31.80 -26.99 -39.06
N LEU A 435 -31.00 -26.08 -39.61
CA LEU A 435 -31.47 -24.79 -40.08
C LEU A 435 -31.73 -24.82 -41.58
N ASP A 436 -32.94 -24.44 -41.99
CA ASP A 436 -33.26 -24.18 -43.39
C ASP A 436 -32.78 -22.78 -43.78
N ASN A 437 -31.48 -22.66 -44.10
CA ASN A 437 -30.89 -21.44 -44.64
C ASN A 437 -29.72 -21.72 -45.59
N GLU A 438 -29.41 -20.76 -46.47
CA GLU A 438 -28.38 -20.92 -47.51
C GLU A 438 -26.98 -21.25 -46.98
N LYS A 439 -26.64 -20.84 -45.75
CA LYS A 439 -25.30 -20.99 -45.17
C LYS A 439 -25.11 -22.34 -44.47
N PHE A 440 -26.14 -22.86 -43.82
CA PHE A 440 -26.10 -24.04 -42.94
C PHE A 440 -27.03 -25.18 -43.41
N ASN A 441 -27.54 -25.12 -44.64
CA ASN A 441 -28.32 -26.20 -45.26
C ASN A 441 -27.52 -27.51 -45.44
N ASN A 442 -26.20 -27.44 -45.53
CA ASN A 442 -25.29 -28.57 -45.73
C ASN A 442 -24.39 -28.78 -44.51
N VAL A 443 -24.99 -28.99 -43.33
CA VAL A 443 -24.26 -29.36 -42.11
C VAL A 443 -24.49 -30.81 -41.73
N GLU A 444 -23.50 -31.42 -41.10
CA GLU A 444 -23.56 -32.76 -40.54
C GLU A 444 -23.64 -32.71 -39.01
N PHE A 445 -24.40 -33.65 -38.45
CA PHE A 445 -24.58 -33.80 -37.02
C PHE A 445 -23.83 -35.02 -36.51
N GLU A 446 -23.14 -34.88 -35.39
CA GLU A 446 -22.39 -35.93 -34.73
C GLU A 446 -23.09 -36.36 -33.43
N TYR A 447 -22.97 -37.65 -33.10
CA TYR A 447 -23.60 -38.21 -31.91
C TYR A 447 -22.65 -38.12 -30.71
N TYR A 448 -23.10 -37.46 -29.66
CA TYR A 448 -22.42 -37.29 -28.38
C TYR A 448 -23.34 -37.82 -27.30
N ASP A 449 -23.14 -39.07 -26.86
CA ASP A 449 -23.95 -39.84 -25.88
C ASP A 449 -25.19 -39.09 -25.35
N ILE A 450 -26.39 -39.54 -25.77
CA ILE A 450 -27.73 -38.94 -25.60
C ILE A 450 -28.03 -37.66 -26.41
N LEU A 451 -27.06 -36.98 -27.02
CA LEU A 451 -27.24 -35.78 -27.85
C LEU A 451 -26.76 -36.00 -29.29
N GLN A 452 -27.41 -35.31 -30.24
CA GLN A 452 -26.96 -35.21 -31.63
C GLN A 452 -26.78 -33.73 -31.95
N LEU A 453 -25.55 -33.30 -32.21
CA LEU A 453 -25.17 -31.87 -32.29
C LEU A 453 -24.54 -31.56 -33.65
N VAL A 454 -24.81 -30.36 -34.18
CA VAL A 454 -24.19 -29.87 -35.41
C VAL A 454 -22.68 -29.72 -35.21
N GLU A 455 -21.88 -30.34 -36.08
CA GLU A 455 -20.43 -30.41 -35.85
C GLU A 455 -19.58 -29.91 -37.02
N ARG A 456 -20.01 -30.09 -38.26
CA ARG A 456 -19.21 -29.75 -39.45
C ARG A 456 -20.09 -29.46 -40.67
N TYR A 457 -19.51 -28.88 -41.71
CA TYR A 457 -20.16 -28.84 -43.04
C TYR A 457 -20.07 -30.21 -43.72
N SER A 458 -21.07 -30.55 -44.53
CA SER A 458 -21.09 -31.82 -45.24
C SER A 458 -19.88 -32.00 -46.14
N GLY A 459 -19.17 -33.11 -45.98
CA GLY A 459 -17.93 -33.40 -46.71
C GLY A 459 -16.68 -32.61 -46.27
N SER A 460 -16.72 -31.91 -45.12
CA SER A 460 -15.56 -31.26 -44.50
C SER A 460 -15.01 -32.10 -43.35
N ASP A 461 -13.69 -32.30 -43.32
CA ASP A 461 -13.04 -32.95 -42.16
C ASP A 461 -12.89 -32.03 -40.95
N SER A 462 -13.01 -30.70 -41.15
CA SER A 462 -12.87 -29.70 -40.08
C SER A 462 -14.19 -29.44 -39.35
N LYS A 463 -14.13 -29.41 -38.02
CA LYS A 463 -15.23 -29.01 -37.13
C LYS A 463 -15.58 -27.52 -37.30
N LEU A 464 -16.83 -27.16 -37.08
CA LEU A 464 -17.27 -25.76 -37.02
C LEU A 464 -16.55 -25.05 -35.87
N SER A 465 -15.94 -23.91 -36.19
CA SER A 465 -15.35 -23.01 -35.20
C SER A 465 -16.40 -22.42 -34.25
N GLY A 466 -15.98 -21.95 -33.07
CA GLY A 466 -16.85 -21.23 -32.14
C GLY A 466 -17.59 -20.06 -32.79
N THR A 467 -16.93 -19.31 -33.68
CA THR A 467 -17.57 -18.21 -34.45
C THR A 467 -18.66 -18.73 -35.41
N GLN A 468 -18.42 -19.83 -36.12
CA GLN A 468 -19.44 -20.44 -37.00
C GLN A 468 -20.61 -21.00 -36.18
N LYS A 469 -20.34 -21.62 -35.02
CA LYS A 469 -21.38 -22.08 -34.09
C LYS A 469 -22.17 -20.89 -33.49
N SER A 470 -21.52 -19.74 -33.28
CA SER A 470 -22.19 -18.51 -32.82
C SER A 470 -23.19 -17.99 -33.86
N GLU A 471 -22.79 -17.94 -35.13
CA GLU A 471 -23.68 -17.57 -36.23
C GLU A 471 -24.83 -18.57 -36.39
N TYR A 472 -24.56 -19.87 -36.24
CA TYR A 472 -25.59 -20.91 -36.25
C TYR A 472 -26.62 -20.67 -35.16
N PHE A 473 -26.17 -20.44 -33.92
CA PHE A 473 -27.02 -20.15 -32.77
C PHE A 473 -27.87 -18.88 -32.97
N GLU A 474 -27.28 -17.80 -33.48
CA GLU A 474 -28.00 -16.55 -33.80
C GLU A 474 -29.12 -16.78 -34.83
N LYS A 475 -28.84 -17.57 -35.87
CA LYS A 475 -29.82 -17.92 -36.89
C LYS A 475 -30.93 -18.79 -36.35
N PHE A 476 -30.60 -19.76 -35.49
CA PHE A 476 -31.59 -20.56 -34.79
C PHE A 476 -32.54 -19.67 -33.97
N ALA A 477 -31.98 -18.76 -33.17
CA ALA A 477 -32.73 -17.90 -32.26
C ALA A 477 -33.76 -17.00 -32.96
N LYS A 478 -33.49 -16.55 -34.20
CA LYS A 478 -34.42 -15.71 -34.99
C LYS A 478 -35.79 -16.35 -35.21
N ASN A 479 -35.83 -17.67 -35.41
CA ASN A 479 -37.06 -18.40 -35.72
C ASN A 479 -37.55 -19.27 -34.56
N ASN A 480 -36.69 -19.57 -33.59
CA ASN A 480 -36.96 -20.56 -32.55
C ASN A 480 -36.76 -20.01 -31.12
N LYS A 481 -36.92 -18.69 -30.95
CA LYS A 481 -36.71 -17.98 -29.68
C LYS A 481 -37.48 -18.60 -28.49
N ALA A 482 -38.66 -19.14 -28.74
CA ALA A 482 -39.49 -19.79 -27.73
C ALA A 482 -38.92 -21.12 -27.18
N LEU A 483 -37.92 -21.70 -27.84
CA LEU A 483 -37.19 -22.89 -27.38
C LEU A 483 -35.97 -22.55 -26.52
N LEU A 484 -35.65 -21.26 -26.39
CA LEU A 484 -34.51 -20.76 -25.64
C LEU A 484 -34.94 -20.22 -24.27
N THR A 485 -33.96 -20.07 -23.39
CA THR A 485 -34.10 -19.43 -22.09
C THR A 485 -32.97 -18.43 -21.84
N HIS A 486 -33.26 -17.38 -21.06
CA HIS A 486 -32.30 -16.34 -20.69
C HIS A 486 -31.50 -16.64 -19.43
N GLY A 487 -31.84 -17.69 -18.67
CA GLY A 487 -31.08 -18.13 -17.49
C GLY A 487 -30.91 -17.06 -16.40
N GLY A 488 -31.81 -16.08 -16.31
CA GLY A 488 -31.67 -14.96 -15.36
C GLY A 488 -30.50 -13.99 -15.64
N ILE A 489 -29.87 -14.02 -16.82
CA ILE A 489 -28.81 -13.07 -17.20
C ILE A 489 -29.41 -11.74 -17.61
N ASN A 490 -29.00 -10.63 -17.00
CA ASN A 490 -29.48 -9.28 -17.29
C ASN A 490 -28.28 -8.36 -17.57
N PHE A 491 -28.30 -7.70 -18.73
CA PHE A 491 -27.38 -6.61 -19.05
C PHE A 491 -28.17 -5.30 -19.01
N LEU A 492 -27.82 -4.36 -18.13
CA LEU A 492 -28.51 -3.07 -18.07
C LEU A 492 -28.15 -2.17 -19.26
N ASN A 493 -26.95 -2.36 -19.83
CA ASN A 493 -26.48 -1.68 -21.04
C ASN A 493 -26.03 -2.69 -22.12
N PRO A 494 -26.94 -3.39 -22.80
CA PRO A 494 -26.59 -4.44 -23.78
C PRO A 494 -25.72 -3.97 -24.95
N ASN A 495 -25.76 -2.68 -25.27
CA ASN A 495 -24.92 -2.06 -26.30
C ASN A 495 -23.45 -1.86 -25.89
N LYS A 496 -23.14 -2.04 -24.60
CA LYS A 496 -21.77 -2.02 -24.04
C LYS A 496 -21.27 -3.43 -23.72
N VAL A 497 -21.86 -4.44 -24.35
CA VAL A 497 -21.43 -5.83 -24.23
C VAL A 497 -20.70 -6.24 -25.51
N SER A 498 -19.42 -6.54 -25.36
CA SER A 498 -18.54 -7.02 -26.43
C SER A 498 -18.20 -8.49 -26.18
N ALA A 499 -18.53 -9.38 -27.12
CA ALA A 499 -18.30 -10.81 -26.96
C ALA A 499 -17.88 -11.48 -28.27
N ILE A 500 -17.03 -12.51 -28.18
CA ILE A 500 -16.58 -13.28 -29.34
C ILE A 500 -17.63 -14.27 -29.87
N GLY A 501 -18.58 -14.66 -29.01
CA GLY A 501 -19.68 -15.55 -29.30
C GLY A 501 -21.04 -14.86 -29.14
N ALA A 502 -22.12 -15.63 -29.33
CA ALA A 502 -23.48 -15.13 -29.18
C ALA A 502 -23.76 -14.88 -27.70
N ILE A 503 -24.51 -13.82 -27.41
CA ILE A 503 -24.98 -13.51 -26.06
C ILE A 503 -26.49 -13.70 -25.98
N VAL A 504 -26.93 -14.30 -24.88
CA VAL A 504 -28.30 -14.65 -24.52
C VAL A 504 -28.58 -13.98 -23.19
N TYR A 505 -29.64 -13.18 -23.14
CA TYR A 505 -29.98 -12.41 -21.94
C TYR A 505 -31.47 -12.12 -21.86
N ASN A 506 -31.88 -11.57 -20.73
CA ASN A 506 -33.25 -11.17 -20.43
C ASN A 506 -33.50 -9.74 -20.91
N LYS A 507 -34.56 -9.55 -21.69
CA LYS A 507 -35.08 -8.25 -22.10
C LYS A 507 -36.56 -8.16 -21.77
N GLY A 508 -36.86 -7.66 -20.56
CA GLY A 508 -38.24 -7.48 -20.13
C GLY A 508 -39.01 -8.80 -19.96
N ASN A 509 -38.37 -9.82 -19.39
CA ASN A 509 -38.85 -11.21 -19.21
C ASN A 509 -38.93 -12.04 -20.50
N GLU A 510 -38.47 -11.51 -21.62
CA GLU A 510 -38.25 -12.29 -22.83
C GLU A 510 -36.77 -12.64 -22.96
N VAL A 511 -36.49 -13.79 -23.58
CA VAL A 511 -35.14 -14.07 -24.07
C VAL A 511 -34.75 -12.99 -25.08
N GLU A 512 -33.48 -12.68 -25.26
CA GLU A 512 -32.96 -11.92 -26.40
C GLU A 512 -31.59 -12.50 -26.74
N VAL A 513 -31.30 -12.59 -28.03
CA VAL A 513 -30.01 -13.09 -28.53
C VAL A 513 -29.37 -12.03 -29.40
N LEU A 514 -28.12 -11.67 -29.10
CA LEU A 514 -27.28 -10.83 -29.95
C LEU A 514 -26.12 -11.65 -30.50
N LYS A 515 -25.74 -11.34 -31.74
CA LYS A 515 -24.56 -11.91 -32.39
C LYS A 515 -23.28 -11.48 -31.67
N ALA A 516 -22.19 -12.19 -31.93
CA ALA A 516 -20.85 -11.75 -31.58
C ALA A 516 -20.60 -10.29 -32.02
N SER A 517 -20.04 -9.51 -31.11
CA SER A 517 -19.84 -8.06 -31.24
C SER A 517 -18.39 -7.61 -31.06
N TYR A 518 -17.50 -8.50 -30.60
CA TYR A 518 -16.10 -8.18 -30.40
C TYR A 518 -15.39 -7.77 -31.69
N ALA A 519 -14.69 -6.63 -31.64
CA ALA A 519 -13.92 -6.08 -32.74
C ALA A 519 -12.44 -5.91 -32.37
N LEU A 520 -11.56 -5.86 -33.37
CA LEU A 520 -10.12 -5.61 -33.16
C LEU A 520 -9.84 -4.29 -32.43
N GLU A 521 -10.76 -3.33 -32.52
CA GLU A 521 -10.71 -2.04 -31.81
C GLU A 521 -10.76 -2.23 -30.29
N ASP A 522 -11.45 -3.26 -29.80
CA ASP A 522 -11.59 -3.59 -28.37
C ASP A 522 -10.33 -4.25 -27.79
N LYS A 523 -9.36 -4.61 -28.63
CA LYS A 523 -8.15 -5.35 -28.21
C LYS A 523 -7.37 -4.64 -27.11
N HIS A 524 -7.21 -3.32 -27.22
CA HIS A 524 -6.48 -2.54 -26.22
C HIS A 524 -7.12 -2.60 -24.82
N ILE A 525 -8.46 -2.74 -24.75
CA ILE A 525 -9.20 -2.87 -23.50
C ILE A 525 -8.87 -4.22 -22.87
N ILE A 526 -8.94 -5.29 -23.67
CA ILE A 526 -8.62 -6.66 -23.20
C ILE A 526 -7.16 -6.76 -22.78
N ASP A 527 -6.22 -6.23 -23.57
CA ASP A 527 -4.79 -6.28 -23.25
C ASP A 527 -4.50 -5.54 -21.93
N SER A 528 -5.16 -4.39 -21.70
CA SER A 528 -5.08 -3.70 -20.40
C SER A 528 -5.64 -4.55 -19.26
N LYS A 529 -6.74 -5.27 -19.47
CA LYS A 529 -7.33 -6.14 -18.42
C LYS A 529 -6.54 -7.42 -18.19
N LYS A 530 -5.85 -7.94 -19.20
CA LYS A 530 -4.85 -9.01 -19.08
C LYS A 530 -3.67 -8.54 -18.21
N ALA A 531 -3.18 -7.32 -18.41
CA ALA A 531 -2.14 -6.73 -17.56
C ALA A 531 -2.62 -6.52 -16.11
N ASP A 532 -3.81 -5.96 -15.91
CA ASP A 532 -4.42 -5.79 -14.57
C ASP A 532 -4.53 -7.14 -13.83
N TYR A 533 -4.98 -8.19 -14.53
CA TYR A 533 -5.06 -9.54 -14.00
C TYR A 533 -3.67 -10.10 -13.66
N ALA A 534 -2.70 -9.98 -14.57
CA ALA A 534 -1.35 -10.48 -14.35
C ALA A 534 -0.72 -9.83 -13.12
N LYS A 535 -0.80 -8.50 -13.00
CA LYS A 535 -0.32 -7.77 -11.83
C LYS A 535 -0.90 -8.32 -10.53
N ASN A 536 -2.23 -8.39 -10.43
CA ASN A 536 -2.91 -8.71 -9.18
C ASN A 536 -2.89 -10.20 -8.83
N VAL A 537 -2.90 -11.07 -9.85
CA VAL A 537 -2.92 -12.53 -9.65
C VAL A 537 -1.53 -13.13 -9.80
N PHE A 538 -0.86 -12.97 -10.95
CA PHE A 538 0.46 -13.57 -11.19
C PHE A 538 1.56 -12.87 -10.40
N GLY A 539 1.47 -11.55 -10.24
CA GLY A 539 2.47 -10.73 -9.57
C GLY A 539 2.17 -10.42 -8.10
N ILE A 540 1.03 -10.87 -7.56
CA ILE A 540 0.58 -10.60 -6.18
C ILE A 540 0.50 -9.08 -5.89
N GLY A 541 0.29 -8.25 -6.92
CA GLY A 541 0.25 -6.78 -6.84
C GLY A 541 1.46 -6.09 -7.48
N SER A 542 2.54 -6.83 -7.74
CA SER A 542 3.70 -6.32 -8.51
C SER A 542 3.51 -6.50 -10.02
N GLU A 543 4.16 -5.65 -10.82
CA GLU A 543 4.07 -5.72 -12.28
C GLU A 543 4.70 -7.01 -12.82
N VAL A 544 3.94 -7.73 -13.66
CA VAL A 544 4.39 -8.94 -14.36
C VAL A 544 3.72 -9.03 -15.73
N ASP A 545 4.41 -9.67 -16.68
CA ASP A 545 3.89 -9.85 -18.04
C ASP A 545 2.91 -11.03 -18.09
N TYR A 546 1.67 -10.75 -18.52
CA TYR A 546 0.62 -11.75 -18.71
C TYR A 546 1.06 -12.88 -19.65
N SER A 547 1.80 -12.56 -20.72
CA SER A 547 2.20 -13.53 -21.76
C SER A 547 3.22 -14.57 -21.26
N ILE A 548 3.96 -14.25 -20.20
CA ILE A 548 4.94 -15.15 -19.59
C ILE A 548 4.26 -16.13 -18.63
N GLY A 549 3.11 -15.75 -18.05
CA GLY A 549 2.32 -16.61 -17.16
C GLY A 549 3.06 -17.06 -15.89
N THR A 550 4.16 -16.40 -15.51
CA THR A 550 4.92 -16.76 -14.32
C THR A 550 4.24 -16.23 -13.07
N GLN A 551 3.68 -17.16 -12.31
CA GLN A 551 3.00 -16.93 -11.06
C GLN A 551 4.03 -16.84 -9.91
N LYS A 552 4.11 -15.68 -9.24
CA LYS A 552 4.79 -15.53 -7.95
C LYS A 552 4.00 -16.29 -6.86
N THR A 553 4.70 -16.68 -5.81
CA THR A 553 4.15 -17.36 -4.63
C THR A 553 4.69 -16.69 -3.37
N VAL A 554 3.92 -16.75 -2.28
CA VAL A 554 4.36 -16.29 -0.95
C VAL A 554 5.60 -17.04 -0.50
N GLU A 555 5.67 -18.35 -0.74
CA GLU A 555 6.85 -19.18 -0.51
C GLU A 555 8.10 -18.61 -1.20
N GLY A 556 7.97 -18.18 -2.46
CA GLY A 556 9.07 -17.55 -3.21
C GLY A 556 9.44 -16.14 -2.72
N LEU A 557 8.57 -15.48 -1.94
CA LEU A 557 8.86 -14.20 -1.31
C LEU A 557 9.56 -14.35 0.04
N ILE A 558 9.42 -15.50 0.70
CA ILE A 558 10.02 -15.79 2.00
C ILE A 558 11.45 -16.34 1.83
N LYS A 559 12.33 -16.03 2.79
CA LYS A 559 13.69 -16.59 2.92
C LYS A 559 13.79 -17.37 4.24
N ASN A 560 14.59 -18.44 4.26
CA ASN A 560 14.93 -19.25 5.44
C ASN A 560 13.74 -19.97 6.12
N HIS A 561 13.31 -21.12 5.56
CA HIS A 561 12.20 -21.98 6.03
C HIS A 561 12.50 -22.86 7.26
N ASP A 562 13.44 -22.43 8.11
CA ASP A 562 13.83 -23.13 9.35
C ASP A 562 13.99 -22.14 10.52
N LYS A 563 13.11 -21.13 10.61
CA LYS A 563 13.16 -20.09 11.66
C LYS A 563 11.81 -19.95 12.34
N SER A 564 11.83 -19.93 13.68
CA SER A 564 10.68 -19.55 14.51
C SER A 564 11.08 -18.38 15.41
N TYR A 565 10.25 -17.35 15.46
CA TYR A 565 10.43 -16.14 16.24
C TYR A 565 9.06 -15.63 16.68
N VAL A 566 8.95 -15.31 17.97
CA VAL A 566 7.77 -14.65 18.53
C VAL A 566 8.27 -13.53 19.44
N SER A 567 7.85 -12.30 19.17
CA SER A 567 8.24 -11.14 19.96
C SER A 567 7.42 -11.09 21.26
N VAL A 568 7.91 -11.71 22.32
CA VAL A 568 7.25 -11.67 23.63
C VAL A 568 8.19 -11.01 24.63
N GLU A 569 7.79 -9.85 25.10
CA GLU A 569 8.30 -9.29 26.35
C GLU A 569 7.25 -9.60 27.43
N GLU A 570 7.51 -10.63 28.26
CA GLU A 570 6.64 -10.96 29.38
C GLU A 570 6.79 -9.88 30.47
N GLU A 571 5.96 -8.84 30.42
CA GLU A 571 5.69 -8.05 31.62
C GLU A 571 4.58 -8.71 32.45
N ASP A 572 4.89 -8.90 33.74
CA ASP A 572 4.03 -9.48 34.78
C ASP A 572 2.52 -9.18 34.58
N ASN A 573 1.76 -10.19 34.14
CA ASN A 573 0.29 -10.26 34.21
C ASN A 573 -0.55 -9.18 33.48
N GLN A 574 0.02 -8.32 32.61
CA GLN A 574 -0.77 -7.26 31.95
C GLN A 574 -1.36 -7.64 30.58
N GLY A 575 -0.83 -8.66 29.89
CA GLY A 575 -1.25 -9.04 28.53
C GLY A 575 -0.60 -8.18 27.44
N LEU A 576 -0.56 -8.71 26.21
CA LEU A 576 0.18 -8.12 25.07
C LEU A 576 -0.55 -6.93 24.43
N GLU A 577 0.22 -5.94 23.96
CA GLU A 577 -0.30 -4.85 23.09
C GLU A 577 -0.25 -5.22 21.61
N ASP A 578 0.88 -5.77 21.16
CA ASP A 578 1.13 -6.25 19.82
C ASP A 578 2.08 -7.45 19.83
N ILE A 579 2.20 -8.15 18.70
CA ILE A 579 3.10 -9.29 18.53
C ILE A 579 3.56 -9.43 17.07
N ALA A 580 4.82 -9.78 16.87
CA ALA A 580 5.34 -10.35 15.64
C ALA A 580 5.44 -11.87 15.81
N ILE A 581 4.89 -12.61 14.85
CA ILE A 581 5.02 -14.07 14.78
C ILE A 581 5.63 -14.41 13.43
N ILE A 582 6.80 -15.05 13.45
CA ILE A 582 7.42 -15.67 12.28
C ILE A 582 7.59 -17.15 12.61
N ASP A 583 6.76 -18.01 12.04
CA ASP A 583 6.83 -19.46 12.27
C ASP A 583 6.94 -20.18 10.92
N LEU A 584 8.18 -20.37 10.47
CA LEU A 584 8.55 -20.93 9.18
C LEU A 584 9.35 -22.22 9.43
N TRP A 585 8.71 -23.28 9.94
CA TRP A 585 9.40 -24.53 10.26
C TRP A 585 8.87 -25.69 9.42
N SER A 586 9.56 -25.96 8.32
CA SER A 586 9.14 -26.92 7.29
C SER A 586 9.03 -28.41 7.73
N ASN A 587 9.60 -28.77 8.89
CA ASN A 587 9.81 -30.17 9.28
C ASN A 587 8.90 -30.73 10.41
N GLU A 588 7.94 -29.96 10.94
CA GLU A 588 6.99 -30.49 11.94
C GLU A 588 5.58 -30.61 11.37
N SER A 589 5.21 -31.85 11.00
CA SER A 589 3.85 -32.20 10.63
C SER A 589 2.94 -32.10 11.86
N ASN A 590 2.32 -30.93 12.08
CA ASN A 590 1.05 -30.68 12.81
C ASN A 590 0.89 -29.28 13.42
N LYS A 591 1.80 -28.33 13.16
CA LYS A 591 1.64 -26.97 13.66
C LYS A 591 0.41 -26.29 13.05
N ASN A 592 -0.33 -25.57 13.87
CA ASN A 592 -1.49 -24.76 13.49
C ASN A 592 -1.49 -23.49 14.36
N ILE A 593 -1.80 -22.35 13.75
CA ILE A 593 -1.99 -21.09 14.46
C ILE A 593 -3.48 -20.84 14.62
N VAL A 594 -3.96 -20.78 15.86
CA VAL A 594 -5.36 -20.49 16.17
C VAL A 594 -5.49 -19.07 16.71
N ILE A 595 -6.28 -18.23 16.04
CA ILE A 595 -6.61 -16.88 16.46
C ILE A 595 -8.04 -16.87 16.97
N THR A 596 -8.26 -16.46 18.22
CA THR A 596 -9.56 -16.51 18.89
C THR A 596 -9.68 -15.42 19.94
N THR A 597 -10.86 -15.24 20.52
CA THR A 597 -11.06 -14.50 21.77
C THR A 597 -11.44 -15.46 22.88
N GLU A 598 -10.82 -15.33 24.06
CA GLU A 598 -11.09 -16.14 25.26
C GLU A 598 -11.15 -15.23 26.49
N GLY A 599 -12.22 -15.31 27.28
CA GLY A 599 -12.35 -14.52 28.52
C GLY A 599 -12.39 -12.99 28.30
N GLY A 600 -12.82 -12.53 27.11
CA GLY A 600 -12.82 -11.10 26.74
C GLY A 600 -11.44 -10.57 26.31
N LYS A 601 -10.47 -11.46 26.06
CA LYS A 601 -9.14 -11.14 25.58
C LYS A 601 -8.87 -11.82 24.24
N GLY A 602 -8.21 -11.12 23.35
CA GLY A 602 -7.63 -11.69 22.14
C GLY A 602 -6.60 -12.74 22.52
N LYS A 603 -6.53 -13.81 21.73
CA LYS A 603 -5.64 -14.95 21.97
C LYS A 603 -5.11 -15.48 20.66
N ILE A 604 -3.79 -15.68 20.59
CA ILE A 604 -3.14 -16.46 19.53
C ILE A 604 -2.53 -17.70 20.16
N THR A 605 -2.81 -18.87 19.60
CA THR A 605 -2.23 -20.15 20.05
C THR A 605 -1.41 -20.75 18.93
N ILE A 606 -0.16 -21.11 19.22
CA ILE A 606 0.73 -21.83 18.30
C ILE A 606 0.89 -23.26 18.81
N ASP A 607 0.57 -24.24 17.96
CA ASP A 607 0.74 -25.68 18.21
C ASP A 607 0.08 -26.21 19.51
N ASN A 608 -1.06 -25.62 19.89
CA ASN A 608 -1.80 -25.93 21.13
C ASN A 608 -0.99 -25.86 22.44
N SER A 609 0.24 -25.37 22.38
CA SER A 609 1.22 -25.44 23.48
C SER A 609 1.56 -24.04 24.00
N ASN A 610 1.69 -23.07 23.09
CA ASN A 610 1.99 -21.68 23.43
C ASN A 610 0.77 -20.80 23.17
N SER A 611 0.25 -20.16 24.21
CA SER A 611 -0.91 -19.24 24.12
C SER A 611 -0.52 -17.84 24.54
N TYR A 612 -0.75 -16.88 23.66
CA TYR A 612 -0.45 -15.46 23.83
C TYR A 612 -1.74 -14.69 24.03
N TYR A 613 -1.88 -14.01 25.16
CA TYR A 613 -3.09 -13.28 25.55
C TYR A 613 -2.87 -11.78 25.47
N TYR A 614 -3.81 -11.08 24.84
CA TYR A 614 -3.81 -9.63 24.69
C TYR A 614 -4.44 -8.92 25.91
N LYS A 615 -4.19 -7.62 26.05
CA LYS A 615 -4.78 -6.78 27.11
C LYS A 615 -6.32 -6.77 27.04
N ASP A 616 -6.84 -6.74 25.82
CA ASP A 616 -8.27 -6.71 25.50
C ASP A 616 -8.58 -7.60 24.29
N GLU A 617 -9.77 -7.51 23.70
CA GLU A 617 -10.23 -8.29 22.55
C GLU A 617 -9.55 -7.94 21.21
N ASN A 618 -8.78 -6.84 21.15
CA ASN A 618 -8.08 -6.39 19.95
C ASN A 618 -6.74 -7.11 19.83
N ILE A 619 -6.52 -7.73 18.68
CA ILE A 619 -5.31 -8.46 18.35
C ILE A 619 -4.54 -7.62 17.34
N ASN A 620 -3.46 -6.97 17.77
CA ASN A 620 -2.52 -6.31 16.87
C ASN A 620 -1.39 -7.30 16.56
N ALA A 621 -1.23 -7.71 15.30
CA ALA A 621 -0.20 -8.69 14.96
C ALA A 621 0.26 -8.61 13.49
N VAL A 622 1.53 -8.95 13.28
CA VAL A 622 2.07 -9.32 11.97
C VAL A 622 2.48 -10.78 12.03
N ILE A 623 1.85 -11.61 11.20
CA ILE A 623 2.06 -13.06 11.20
C ILE A 623 2.65 -13.48 9.85
N VAL A 624 3.81 -14.15 9.87
CA VAL A 624 4.46 -14.77 8.72
C VAL A 624 4.64 -16.26 9.03
N THR A 625 3.99 -17.15 8.29
CA THR A 625 4.01 -18.58 8.65
C THR A 625 3.87 -19.55 7.48
N ASP A 626 4.36 -20.77 7.63
CA ASP A 626 4.09 -21.90 6.75
C ASP A 626 3.00 -22.85 7.28
N SER A 627 2.47 -22.56 8.47
CA SER A 627 1.45 -23.36 9.13
C SER A 627 0.03 -22.90 8.74
N PRO A 628 -0.94 -23.83 8.70
CA PRO A 628 -2.35 -23.46 8.58
C PRO A 628 -2.77 -22.49 9.69
N ILE A 629 -3.74 -21.62 9.37
CA ILE A 629 -4.28 -20.65 10.32
C ILE A 629 -5.79 -20.88 10.46
N GLU A 630 -6.24 -20.96 11.70
CA GLU A 630 -7.66 -21.09 12.03
C GLU A 630 -8.14 -19.90 12.88
N ILE A 631 -9.05 -19.11 12.33
CA ILE A 631 -9.65 -17.94 13.01
C ILE A 631 -11.02 -18.35 13.54
N LYS A 632 -11.20 -18.32 14.86
CA LYS A 632 -12.40 -18.83 15.56
C LYS A 632 -13.16 -17.73 16.29
N GLY A 633 -14.46 -17.67 16.04
CA GLY A 633 -15.38 -16.83 16.81
C GLY A 633 -15.23 -15.33 16.54
N GLU A 634 -15.53 -14.51 17.56
CA GLU A 634 -15.33 -13.06 17.49
C GLU A 634 -13.84 -12.76 17.58
N VAL A 635 -13.26 -12.24 16.50
CA VAL A 635 -11.86 -11.83 16.46
C VAL A 635 -11.84 -10.42 15.89
N ASN A 636 -11.18 -9.50 16.58
CA ASN A 636 -10.87 -8.17 16.06
C ASN A 636 -9.37 -8.06 15.83
N PHE A 637 -8.93 -8.35 14.60
CA PHE A 637 -7.54 -8.40 14.21
C PHE A 637 -7.14 -7.14 13.45
N LYS A 638 -6.02 -6.54 13.83
CA LYS A 638 -5.38 -5.43 13.11
C LYS A 638 -3.95 -5.80 12.75
N GLY A 639 -3.61 -5.71 11.46
CA GLY A 639 -2.28 -6.01 10.96
C GLY A 639 -2.34 -6.81 9.66
N THR A 640 -1.40 -7.74 9.47
CA THR A 640 -1.33 -8.56 8.25
C THR A 640 -1.02 -10.02 8.55
N ILE A 641 -1.59 -10.91 7.74
CA ILE A 641 -1.36 -12.36 7.78
C ILE A 641 -0.74 -12.78 6.45
N ILE A 642 0.50 -13.25 6.50
CA ILE A 642 1.30 -13.75 5.37
C ILE A 642 1.53 -15.24 5.60
N SER A 643 0.95 -16.09 4.76
CA SER A 643 1.03 -17.55 4.94
C SER A 643 1.39 -18.29 3.65
N THR A 644 2.04 -19.45 3.74
CA THR A 644 2.14 -20.38 2.60
C THR A 644 1.07 -21.47 2.63
N SER A 645 0.15 -21.43 3.61
CA SER A 645 -0.80 -22.50 3.92
C SER A 645 -2.24 -22.01 4.06
N ASP A 646 -3.18 -22.93 4.25
CA ASP A 646 -4.61 -22.64 4.24
C ASP A 646 -5.03 -21.78 5.44
N ILE A 647 -5.96 -20.85 5.20
CA ILE A 647 -6.54 -19.97 6.22
C ILE A 647 -8.05 -20.25 6.29
N THR A 648 -8.53 -20.64 7.46
CA THR A 648 -9.94 -21.00 7.68
C THR A 648 -10.59 -20.13 8.76
N PHE A 649 -11.74 -19.55 8.44
CA PHE A 649 -12.58 -18.80 9.37
C PHE A 649 -13.75 -19.69 9.82
N ASN A 650 -13.76 -20.05 11.10
CA ASN A 650 -14.75 -20.94 11.70
C ASN A 650 -15.61 -20.23 12.74
N LYS A 651 -16.89 -20.59 12.77
CA LYS A 651 -17.90 -19.93 13.60
C LYS A 651 -17.68 -20.24 15.09
N GLY A 652 -17.73 -19.20 15.94
CA GLY A 652 -17.90 -19.30 17.39
C GLY A 652 -19.38 -19.24 17.80
N LYS A 653 -19.70 -19.52 19.08
CA LYS A 653 -21.09 -19.56 19.60
C LYS A 653 -21.90 -18.27 19.35
N THR A 654 -21.19 -17.16 19.18
CA THR A 654 -21.70 -15.87 18.74
C THR A 654 -20.64 -15.27 17.82
N SER A 655 -21.03 -14.28 17.01
CA SER A 655 -20.16 -13.18 16.55
C SER A 655 -19.54 -13.22 15.15
N LYS A 656 -19.35 -12.00 14.64
CA LYS A 656 -18.75 -11.63 13.35
C LYS A 656 -17.27 -11.31 13.56
N THR A 657 -16.40 -11.81 12.71
CA THR A 657 -14.95 -11.49 12.74
C THR A 657 -14.68 -10.16 12.02
N ASN A 658 -13.72 -9.36 12.49
CA ASN A 658 -13.23 -8.14 11.84
C ASN A 658 -11.71 -8.20 11.66
N ILE A 659 -11.23 -8.06 10.42
CA ILE A 659 -9.81 -8.04 10.05
C ILE A 659 -9.52 -6.69 9.38
N VAL A 660 -8.52 -5.96 9.86
CA VAL A 660 -8.17 -4.64 9.32
C VAL A 660 -6.67 -4.56 9.07
N TYR A 661 -6.28 -4.24 7.85
CA TYR A 661 -4.92 -3.80 7.57
C TYR A 661 -4.74 -2.36 8.06
N ASP A 662 -3.86 -2.16 9.05
CA ASP A 662 -3.50 -0.85 9.58
C ASP A 662 -2.00 -0.65 9.35
N LYS A 663 -1.65 0.22 8.40
CA LYS A 663 -0.27 0.45 7.98
C LYS A 663 0.62 0.88 9.16
N ASN A 664 0.13 1.75 10.04
CA ASN A 664 0.93 2.26 11.15
C ASN A 664 1.26 1.15 12.16
N ILE A 665 0.30 0.27 12.43
CA ILE A 665 0.50 -0.90 13.31
C ILE A 665 1.47 -1.90 12.67
N VAL A 666 1.29 -2.20 11.37
CA VAL A 666 2.19 -3.11 10.64
C VAL A 666 3.62 -2.57 10.62
N ASP A 667 3.81 -1.30 10.27
CA ASP A 667 5.13 -0.67 10.24
C ASP A 667 5.79 -0.64 11.62
N LYS A 668 5.02 -0.35 12.68
CA LYS A 668 5.51 -0.39 14.08
C LYS A 668 6.00 -1.79 14.44
N ILE A 669 5.16 -2.82 14.27
CA ILE A 669 5.51 -4.20 14.63
C ILE A 669 6.73 -4.69 13.83
N ILE A 670 6.83 -4.32 12.55
CA ILE A 670 8.00 -4.64 11.72
C ILE A 670 9.24 -3.90 12.21
N SER A 671 9.12 -2.62 12.55
CA SER A 671 10.21 -1.79 13.08
C SER A 671 10.82 -2.39 14.33
N ASP A 672 9.97 -2.72 15.29
CA ASP A 672 10.36 -3.23 16.61
C ASP A 672 11.02 -4.63 16.50
N ASN A 673 10.75 -5.34 15.40
CA ASN A 673 11.21 -6.71 15.15
C ASN A 673 12.00 -6.86 13.83
N TYR A 674 12.67 -5.79 13.39
CA TYR A 674 13.24 -5.67 12.05
C TYR A 674 14.14 -6.84 11.65
N SER A 675 15.10 -7.22 12.50
CA SER A 675 16.07 -8.29 12.22
C SER A 675 15.39 -9.64 11.94
N ALA A 676 14.23 -9.89 12.55
CA ALA A 676 13.46 -11.09 12.34
C ALA A 676 12.73 -11.08 10.99
N PHE A 677 12.12 -9.94 10.62
CA PHE A 677 11.46 -9.76 9.32
C PHE A 677 12.42 -9.68 8.13
N GLU A 678 13.58 -9.03 8.29
CA GLU A 678 14.66 -9.05 7.32
C GLU A 678 15.14 -10.48 7.09
N SER A 679 15.32 -11.23 8.19
CA SER A 679 15.70 -12.65 8.17
C SER A 679 14.68 -13.56 7.50
N SER A 680 13.38 -13.25 7.59
CA SER A 680 12.31 -14.00 6.91
C SER A 680 12.16 -13.61 5.45
N GLY A 681 12.86 -12.57 5.00
CA GLY A 681 12.93 -12.18 3.58
C GLY A 681 11.70 -11.46 3.04
N VAL A 682 10.74 -11.09 3.89
CA VAL A 682 9.49 -10.41 3.49
C VAL A 682 9.68 -8.90 3.24
N LEU A 683 10.86 -8.36 3.55
CA LEU A 683 11.22 -6.96 3.29
C LEU A 683 11.85 -6.79 1.89
N GLU A 684 11.66 -5.60 1.30
CA GLU A 684 12.24 -5.22 0.00
C GLU A 684 13.76 -5.16 0.08
N ALA A 685 14.49 -5.93 -0.74
CA ALA A 685 15.94 -5.84 -0.75
C ALA A 685 16.39 -4.45 -1.23
N THR A 686 17.25 -3.80 -0.45
CA THR A 686 17.94 -2.57 -0.85
C THR A 686 18.61 -2.74 -2.21
N ASN A 687 18.09 -2.05 -3.23
CA ASN A 687 18.80 -1.85 -4.48
C ASN A 687 20.03 -1.00 -4.19
N SER A 688 21.18 -1.66 -4.05
CA SER A 688 22.50 -1.05 -3.92
C SER A 688 23.00 -0.41 -5.24
N GLN A 689 22.12 0.29 -5.95
CA GLN A 689 22.45 1.07 -7.15
C GLN A 689 22.20 2.58 -7.07
N ASP A 690 21.65 3.10 -5.98
CA ASP A 690 21.71 4.55 -5.67
C ASP A 690 22.56 4.81 -4.41
N SER A 691 23.77 4.28 -4.39
CA SER A 691 24.78 4.63 -3.38
C SER A 691 25.50 5.92 -3.74
N THR A 692 24.80 7.06 -3.67
CA THR A 692 25.47 8.38 -3.48
C THR A 692 24.75 9.33 -2.54
N THR A 693 23.69 8.92 -1.84
CA THR A 693 23.14 9.70 -0.73
C THR A 693 23.29 8.93 0.56
N GLU A 694 24.19 9.43 1.42
CA GLU A 694 24.36 9.01 2.81
C GLU A 694 22.97 8.98 3.50
N THR A 695 22.59 7.82 4.04
CA THR A 695 21.34 7.59 4.77
C THR A 695 21.34 8.43 6.04
N ASN A 696 20.52 9.49 6.07
CA ASN A 696 20.16 10.18 7.30
C ASN A 696 19.07 9.35 7.97
N ILE A 697 19.37 8.71 9.10
CA ILE A 697 18.35 8.04 9.92
C ILE A 697 17.44 9.15 10.48
N GLU A 698 16.24 9.28 9.92
CA GLU A 698 15.23 10.18 10.46
C GLU A 698 14.62 9.51 11.72
N TYR A 699 14.44 10.25 12.81
CA TYR A 699 13.89 9.70 14.05
C TYR A 699 12.48 10.24 14.28
N ALA A 700 11.58 9.42 14.85
CA ALA A 700 10.16 9.75 15.03
C ALA A 700 9.93 10.59 16.29
N TYR A 701 10.64 11.72 16.39
CA TYR A 701 10.47 12.65 17.50
C TYR A 701 10.43 14.10 17.01
N ASP A 702 9.66 14.92 17.72
CA ASP A 702 9.65 16.37 17.49
C ASP A 702 10.83 17.00 18.25
N ILE A 703 11.90 17.36 17.53
CA ILE A 703 13.11 17.96 18.09
C ILE A 703 12.83 19.23 18.92
N LYS A 704 11.71 19.92 18.66
CA LYS A 704 11.27 21.10 19.43
C LYS A 704 10.85 20.75 20.86
N ARG A 705 10.60 19.48 21.17
CA ARG A 705 10.37 19.00 22.55
C ARG A 705 11.65 18.95 23.37
N TYR A 706 12.80 18.81 22.71
CA TYR A 706 14.10 18.61 23.35
C TYR A 706 14.96 19.87 23.34
N ILE A 707 14.80 20.75 22.35
CA ILE A 707 15.55 22.01 22.29
C ILE A 707 14.59 23.18 22.51
N SER A 708 14.82 23.95 23.57
CA SER A 708 14.08 25.18 23.85
C SER A 708 15.02 26.36 24.02
N SER A 709 14.55 27.57 23.73
CA SER A 709 15.34 28.80 23.87
C SER A 709 14.68 29.80 24.79
N ARG A 710 15.47 30.52 25.60
CA ARG A 710 15.00 31.57 26.52
C ARG A 710 16.02 32.68 26.67
N ASN A 711 15.64 33.76 27.36
CA ASN A 711 16.49 34.91 27.68
C ASN A 711 17.05 35.64 26.44
N TRP A 712 16.28 35.68 25.33
CA TRP A 712 16.66 36.50 24.19
C TRP A 712 16.81 37.96 24.62
N LYS A 713 17.98 38.54 24.38
CA LYS A 713 18.24 39.94 24.67
C LYS A 713 19.22 40.57 23.67
N LEU A 714 18.94 41.81 23.31
CA LEU A 714 19.86 42.68 22.60
C LEU A 714 20.73 43.42 23.63
N GLU A 715 22.03 43.16 23.65
CA GLU A 715 22.94 43.82 24.59
C GLU A 715 23.48 45.16 24.07
N LYS A 716 23.67 45.29 22.76
CA LYS A 716 24.23 46.49 22.13
C LYS A 716 23.75 46.64 20.70
#